data_AF-A0A355F0N1-F1
#
_entry.id   AF-A0A355F0N1-F1
#
_cell.length_a   1.000
_cell.length_b   1.000
_cell.length_c   1.000
_cell.angle_alpha   90.00
_cell.angle_beta   90.00
_cell.angle_gamma   90.00
#
_symmetry.space_group_name_H-M   'P 1'
#
loop_
_entity.id
_entity.type
_entity.pdbx_description
1 polymer ?
#
loop_
_entity_poly.entity_id
_entity_poly.type
_entity_poly.pdbx_seq_one_letter_code
_entity_poly.pdbx_strand_id
1 'polypeptide(L)'
;MRSAARAFLLALGLAGCAAAAHAVDGYVDLHSHLMAEHSFGGGWFWGTVEGPINPAVVRCDGSFPFKTHGTTLWPVVGELLNPKFCGSGVGDTGWHLGKRRGYDPRRCRKIGWITIPGTCPKPHFEGWPTWTTIAHQQMWQDWLRQAHQGGLQIMVVSLADSNFLCINTPPLFRRYSCDEMSSVTRQLQRARDFVGRNGGWVGIATTPAEARSLIAQGKLALVFSVEITKLFPSGDFLPQLDAWRSLGIRSVQVVHHADNRFAGAAQIPALKDAANLVEVLLGDVTGINDIVCRNGAGVAGACDGVNYLNQRGLSAEGTTFVRAMMDRGMLLDVSHLSRRSFRDVYDLALPRGYPLIYSHTHTWDTIADCDSHAKRNEKFLLDEEIHMISDTGGMIGLRTGPEHTHQYTPVGYPTGSPVSNRCQGSSRSFAQSLMYAVDRGLNVGFGADLNGFTRQMQPRYQGDCPVDRLQITFSGGPNWFQSQGFGHVGLFPELMADLAAVQVPATYLDHLNQSAETFLRIWERSESLAVPPSGVNLALQATASASSTFCSGSVPGPHCYSPARVNDGSRSTLLGGLDSWANDANQPLPQWVELTWSTPVNASRVDLYTTSGYEVGAYDVEYWTGAGWAPWLSVTGNTSVFRSHPGLPTISTTRIRVLGRSGSAIQPGYVRFNEIEVY
;
A
#
# COMPACT_ATOMS: atom_id res chain seq x y z
N MET A 1 7.45 -63.21 -29.41
CA MET A 1 8.09 -61.98 -29.92
C MET A 1 7.10 -60.83 -29.83
N ARG A 2 6.89 -60.33 -28.61
CA ARG A 2 5.95 -59.27 -28.24
C ARG A 2 6.62 -58.55 -27.07
N SER A 3 7.13 -57.35 -27.30
CA SER A 3 7.61 -56.32 -26.34
C SER A 3 8.73 -55.52 -26.99
N ALA A 4 8.39 -54.38 -27.62
CA ALA A 4 9.36 -53.31 -27.94
C ALA A 4 8.74 -52.01 -28.52
N ALA A 5 7.42 -51.89 -28.74
CA ALA A 5 6.87 -50.77 -29.54
C ALA A 5 5.83 -49.87 -28.82
N ARG A 6 5.91 -49.69 -27.49
CA ARG A 6 5.00 -48.79 -26.75
C ARG A 6 5.64 -47.71 -25.87
N ALA A 7 6.96 -47.52 -25.95
CA ALA A 7 7.68 -46.59 -25.07
C ALA A 7 8.17 -45.29 -25.73
N PHE A 8 7.75 -44.94 -26.95
CA PHE A 8 8.32 -43.79 -27.68
C PHE A 8 7.30 -42.76 -28.19
N LEU A 9 6.15 -42.63 -27.52
CA LEU A 9 5.09 -41.66 -27.88
C LEU A 9 4.52 -40.91 -26.65
N LEU A 10 5.31 -40.76 -25.58
CA LEU A 10 4.87 -40.10 -24.34
C LEU A 10 5.89 -39.06 -23.82
N ALA A 11 6.51 -38.29 -24.73
CA ALA A 11 7.46 -37.23 -24.36
C ALA A 11 7.31 -35.92 -25.17
N LEU A 12 6.18 -35.69 -25.85
CA LEU A 12 5.90 -34.45 -26.57
C LEU A 12 4.44 -34.06 -26.31
N GLY A 13 4.20 -33.40 -25.18
CA GLY A 13 2.86 -32.99 -24.75
C GLY A 13 2.79 -32.42 -23.35
N LEU A 14 3.79 -31.65 -22.91
CA LEU A 14 3.72 -30.85 -21.69
C LEU A 14 4.24 -29.44 -21.98
N ALA A 15 3.52 -28.73 -22.84
CA ALA A 15 3.54 -27.28 -22.89
C ALA A 15 2.22 -26.78 -22.30
N GLY A 16 2.30 -26.15 -21.12
CA GLY A 16 1.36 -25.12 -20.70
C GLY A 16 -0.03 -25.55 -20.24
N CYS A 17 -0.14 -26.43 -19.25
CA CYS A 17 -1.21 -26.23 -18.25
C CYS A 17 -0.56 -25.48 -17.09
N ALA A 18 -0.85 -24.19 -16.94
CA ALA A 18 -0.61 -23.50 -15.68
C ALA A 18 -1.32 -24.35 -14.60
N ALA A 19 -0.56 -24.96 -13.70
CA ALA A 19 -1.13 -25.57 -12.51
C ALA A 19 -1.97 -24.48 -11.84
N ALA A 20 -3.27 -24.71 -11.67
CA ALA A 20 -4.13 -23.76 -10.98
C ALA A 20 -3.48 -23.49 -9.62
N ALA A 21 -3.02 -22.26 -9.39
CA ALA A 21 -2.44 -21.88 -8.12
C ALA A 21 -3.46 -22.20 -7.02
N HIS A 22 -3.03 -22.88 -5.96
CA HIS A 22 -3.93 -23.20 -4.86
C HIS A 22 -4.51 -21.92 -4.28
N ALA A 23 -5.83 -21.92 -4.05
CA ALA A 23 -6.53 -20.81 -3.41
C ALA A 23 -5.94 -20.57 -2.02
N VAL A 24 -5.83 -19.30 -1.64
CA VAL A 24 -5.32 -18.89 -0.34
C VAL A 24 -6.47 -18.71 0.65
N ASP A 25 -6.43 -19.45 1.76
CA ASP A 25 -7.34 -19.23 2.88
C ASP A 25 -6.81 -18.16 3.83
N GLY A 26 -7.70 -17.27 4.29
CA GLY A 26 -7.41 -16.20 5.23
C GLY A 26 -7.78 -14.81 4.68
N TYR A 27 -7.54 -13.80 5.53
CA TYR A 27 -7.99 -12.44 5.26
C TYR A 27 -6.85 -11.49 4.96
N VAL A 28 -7.20 -10.38 4.28
CA VAL A 28 -6.32 -9.25 3.99
C VAL A 28 -6.71 -8.03 4.83
N ASP A 29 -5.70 -7.31 5.31
CA ASP A 29 -5.83 -5.92 5.73
C ASP A 29 -5.29 -5.02 4.61
N LEU A 30 -6.20 -4.34 3.92
CA LEU A 30 -5.91 -3.51 2.74
C LEU A 30 -5.28 -2.17 3.10
N HIS A 31 -5.22 -1.81 4.38
CA HIS A 31 -4.71 -0.51 4.77
C HIS A 31 -4.31 -0.46 6.25
N SER A 32 -3.00 -0.41 6.53
CA SER A 32 -2.46 -0.08 7.87
C SER A 32 -1.05 0.49 7.77
N HIS A 33 -0.60 1.20 8.82
CA HIS A 33 0.70 1.86 8.85
C HIS A 33 1.68 1.16 9.78
N LEU A 34 2.34 0.11 9.29
CA LEU A 34 3.33 -0.65 10.04
C LEU A 34 4.47 0.26 10.57
N MET A 35 5.01 1.13 9.72
CA MET A 35 6.20 1.95 10.02
C MET A 35 5.87 3.38 10.47
N ALA A 36 4.69 3.61 11.04
CA ALA A 36 4.20 4.94 11.42
C ALA A 36 5.11 5.69 12.41
N GLU A 37 5.89 4.97 13.23
CA GLU A 37 6.93 5.56 14.09
C GLU A 37 8.02 6.33 13.34
N HIS A 38 8.10 6.17 12.02
CA HIS A 38 9.03 6.87 11.15
C HIS A 38 8.36 7.94 10.27
N SER A 39 7.04 8.08 10.35
CA SER A 39 6.23 9.09 9.66
C SER A 39 6.19 10.40 10.45
N PHE A 40 5.75 11.49 9.81
CA PHE A 40 5.41 12.75 10.48
C PHE A 40 6.59 13.33 11.28
N GLY A 41 7.80 13.23 10.73
CA GLY A 41 9.03 13.66 11.41
C GLY A 41 9.50 12.71 12.54
N GLY A 42 8.80 11.60 12.77
CA GLY A 42 9.17 10.52 13.68
C GLY A 42 8.90 10.79 15.16
N GLY A 43 8.10 11.80 15.50
CA GLY A 43 7.83 12.21 16.89
C GLY A 43 6.41 11.92 17.40
N TRP A 44 5.51 11.42 16.54
CA TRP A 44 4.10 11.25 16.88
C TRP A 44 3.79 9.96 17.64
N PHE A 45 4.35 8.84 17.18
CA PHE A 45 4.04 7.53 17.75
C PHE A 45 5.00 7.17 18.88
N TRP A 46 4.43 6.76 20.00
CA TRP A 46 5.18 6.19 21.12
C TRP A 46 5.30 4.67 20.99
N GLY A 47 6.52 4.18 21.12
CA GLY A 47 6.86 2.76 20.96
C GLY A 47 7.56 2.47 19.63
N THR A 48 7.85 1.19 19.39
CA THR A 48 8.46 0.70 18.15
C THR A 48 7.86 -0.63 17.73
N VAL A 49 7.83 -0.90 16.42
CA VAL A 49 7.39 -2.17 15.84
C VAL A 49 8.18 -3.36 16.41
N GLU A 50 9.48 -3.19 16.66
CA GLU A 50 10.38 -4.33 16.91
C GLU A 50 10.91 -4.43 18.33
N GLY A 51 11.35 -5.64 18.67
CA GLY A 51 12.08 -5.94 19.89
C GLY A 51 11.19 -6.45 21.04
N PRO A 52 11.79 -6.68 22.22
CA PRO A 52 11.05 -7.19 23.36
C PRO A 52 9.92 -6.25 23.77
N ILE A 53 8.82 -6.82 24.26
CA ILE A 53 7.60 -6.06 24.59
C ILE A 53 7.86 -4.88 25.55
N ASN A 54 8.77 -5.06 26.50
CA ASN A 54 9.07 -4.06 27.51
C ASN A 54 9.58 -2.73 26.92
N PRO A 55 10.67 -2.69 26.12
CA PRO A 55 11.08 -1.47 25.43
C PRO A 55 10.17 -1.09 24.25
N ALA A 56 9.56 -2.06 23.56
CA ALA A 56 8.83 -1.79 22.33
C ALA A 56 7.51 -1.04 22.54
N VAL A 57 6.76 -1.40 23.58
CA VAL A 57 5.48 -0.76 23.93
C VAL A 57 5.51 -0.26 25.38
N VAL A 58 6.67 0.25 25.80
CA VAL A 58 6.92 0.70 27.17
C VAL A 58 5.91 1.73 27.64
N ARG A 59 5.62 1.74 28.95
CA ARG A 59 4.83 2.79 29.59
C ARG A 59 5.35 4.20 29.26
N CYS A 60 4.53 5.04 28.63
CA CYS A 60 4.85 6.44 28.34
C CYS A 60 4.81 7.31 29.62
N ASP A 61 5.50 8.44 29.60
CA ASP A 61 5.47 9.42 30.69
C ASP A 61 4.29 10.41 30.60
N GLY A 62 3.63 10.47 29.44
CA GLY A 62 2.47 11.30 29.10
C GLY A 62 2.78 12.37 28.04
N SER A 63 1.85 13.30 27.84
CA SER A 63 2.03 14.50 26.99
C SER A 63 2.22 15.81 27.80
N PHE A 64 2.13 15.73 29.15
CA PHE A 64 2.35 16.85 30.07
C PHE A 64 2.79 16.39 31.48
N PRO A 65 3.74 17.08 32.16
CA PRO A 65 4.57 18.19 31.69
C PRO A 65 5.75 17.75 30.80
N PHE A 66 5.96 16.44 30.67
CA PHE A 66 6.96 15.83 29.80
C PHE A 66 6.29 15.45 28.47
N LYS A 67 7.03 15.61 27.37
CA LYS A 67 6.52 15.66 25.99
C LYS A 67 7.03 14.48 25.15
N THR A 68 6.85 13.24 25.63
CA THR A 68 7.38 12.08 24.90
C THR A 68 6.32 11.35 24.05
N HIS A 69 5.03 11.60 24.32
CA HIS A 69 3.91 10.97 23.62
C HIS A 69 3.05 11.99 22.86
N GLY A 70 2.75 11.73 21.58
CA GLY A 70 1.76 12.47 20.78
C GLY A 70 1.93 14.00 20.78
N THR A 71 3.16 14.49 20.96
CA THR A 71 3.38 15.90 21.28
C THR A 71 3.41 16.75 20.03
N THR A 72 2.54 17.77 20.02
CA THR A 72 2.56 18.85 19.03
C THR A 72 3.20 20.13 19.58
N LEU A 73 3.63 21.02 18.68
CA LEU A 73 4.01 22.40 18.97
C LEU A 73 2.85 23.13 19.67
N TRP A 74 1.64 22.90 19.17
CA TRP A 74 0.41 23.51 19.66
C TRP A 74 -0.53 22.43 20.17
N PRO A 75 -0.71 22.29 21.48
CA PRO A 75 -1.46 21.16 22.00
C PRO A 75 -2.92 21.07 21.54
N VAL A 76 -3.52 22.21 21.18
CA VAL A 76 -4.85 22.27 20.56
C VAL A 76 -4.92 21.52 19.22
N VAL A 77 -3.82 21.45 18.47
CA VAL A 77 -3.74 20.64 17.24
C VAL A 77 -3.87 19.15 17.57
N GLY A 78 -3.24 18.68 18.65
CA GLY A 78 -3.38 17.30 19.13
C GLY A 78 -4.81 16.95 19.54
N GLU A 79 -5.56 17.92 20.07
CA GLU A 79 -6.98 17.77 20.40
C GLU A 79 -7.89 17.77 19.16
N LEU A 80 -7.63 18.61 18.16
CA LEU A 80 -8.40 18.63 16.91
C LEU A 80 -8.18 17.37 16.08
N LEU A 81 -6.98 16.79 16.17
CA LEU A 81 -6.63 15.49 15.58
C LEU A 81 -7.18 14.29 16.37
N ASN A 82 -7.93 14.55 17.44
CA ASN A 82 -8.65 13.55 18.22
C ASN A 82 -10.17 13.69 18.04
N PRO A 83 -10.70 13.63 16.79
CA PRO A 83 -12.10 13.94 16.55
C PRO A 83 -12.99 13.00 17.34
N LYS A 84 -13.94 13.53 18.10
CA LYS A 84 -15.01 12.72 18.71
C LYS A 84 -15.95 12.25 17.60
N PHE A 85 -16.30 10.97 17.62
CA PHE A 85 -17.25 10.38 16.68
C PHE A 85 -18.44 9.93 17.51
N CYS A 86 -19.57 10.63 17.41
CA CYS A 86 -20.79 10.30 18.16
C CYS A 86 -20.58 10.18 19.68
N GLY A 87 -19.79 11.11 20.25
CA GLY A 87 -19.47 11.09 21.68
C GLY A 87 -18.55 9.95 22.14
N SER A 88 -18.06 9.10 21.23
CA SER A 88 -17.10 8.04 21.53
C SER A 88 -15.81 8.63 22.12
N GLY A 89 -15.29 7.97 23.17
CA GLY A 89 -14.27 8.46 24.10
C GLY A 89 -13.00 9.06 23.48
N VAL A 90 -12.30 9.88 24.27
CA VAL A 90 -11.14 10.68 23.84
C VAL A 90 -9.93 9.78 23.58
N GLY A 91 -9.36 9.84 22.36
CA GLY A 91 -8.08 9.21 21.98
C GLY A 91 -6.89 9.79 22.74
N ASP A 92 -5.64 9.46 22.37
CA ASP A 92 -4.45 9.77 23.15
C ASP A 92 -3.48 10.82 22.56
N THR A 93 -3.85 11.53 21.49
CA THR A 93 -3.05 12.65 20.89
C THR A 93 -3.17 14.00 21.62
N GLY A 94 -4.02 14.13 22.65
CA GLY A 94 -4.37 15.40 23.31
C GLY A 94 -3.75 15.65 24.71
N TRP A 95 -4.25 16.68 25.40
CA TRP A 95 -3.96 16.98 26.81
C TRP A 95 -4.52 15.89 27.71
N HIS A 96 -3.64 15.00 28.14
CA HIS A 96 -4.01 13.95 29.08
C HIS A 96 -3.07 13.98 30.28
N LEU A 97 -3.54 14.60 31.37
CA LEU A 97 -2.85 14.62 32.65
C LEU A 97 -2.66 13.19 33.16
N GLY A 98 -1.41 12.72 33.21
CA GLY A 98 -1.04 11.48 33.90
C GLY A 98 -1.54 10.17 33.29
N LYS A 99 -2.03 10.15 32.03
CA LYS A 99 -2.38 8.90 31.33
C LYS A 99 -1.13 8.16 30.85
N ARG A 100 -0.32 7.67 31.79
CA ARG A 100 0.85 6.83 31.54
C ARG A 100 0.40 5.42 31.17
N ARG A 101 0.29 5.14 29.88
CA ARG A 101 -0.15 3.85 29.31
C ARG A 101 1.00 3.17 28.57
N GLY A 102 0.92 1.86 28.42
CA GLY A 102 2.00 1.02 27.92
C GLY A 102 2.35 -0.10 28.89
N TYR A 103 3.27 -0.96 28.48
CA TYR A 103 3.76 -2.09 29.25
C TYR A 103 4.54 -1.63 30.48
N ASP A 104 4.12 -2.09 31.66
CA ASP A 104 4.71 -1.80 32.95
C ASP A 104 5.56 -2.99 33.44
N PRO A 105 6.91 -2.90 33.39
CA PRO A 105 7.79 -3.99 33.79
C PRO A 105 7.97 -4.12 35.30
N ARG A 106 7.37 -3.23 36.11
CA ARG A 106 7.53 -3.26 37.57
C ARG A 106 7.09 -4.62 38.11
N ARG A 107 7.65 -5.01 39.24
CA ARG A 107 7.24 -6.21 39.98
C ARG A 107 6.78 -5.80 41.36
N CYS A 108 5.85 -6.57 41.93
CA CYS A 108 5.50 -6.47 43.34
C CYS A 108 6.78 -6.45 44.18
N ARG A 109 6.93 -5.44 45.06
CA ARG A 109 8.01 -5.45 46.05
C ARG A 109 7.58 -6.35 47.19
N LYS A 110 8.49 -7.23 47.63
CA LYS A 110 8.25 -8.17 48.73
C LYS A 110 9.29 -7.97 49.84
N ILE A 111 8.88 -8.20 51.08
CA ILE A 111 9.77 -8.43 52.22
C ILE A 111 9.48 -9.87 52.69
N GLY A 112 10.43 -10.78 52.46
CA GLY A 112 10.17 -12.22 52.60
C GLY A 112 9.02 -12.67 51.69
N TRP A 113 8.00 -13.31 52.27
CA TRP A 113 6.76 -13.71 51.56
C TRP A 113 5.68 -12.62 51.54
N ILE A 114 5.86 -11.50 52.24
CA ILE A 114 4.86 -10.45 52.36
C ILE A 114 5.00 -9.48 51.19
N THR A 115 3.92 -9.32 50.42
CA THR A 115 3.83 -8.33 49.35
C THR A 115 3.54 -6.96 49.96
N ILE A 116 4.37 -5.95 49.66
CA ILE A 116 4.16 -4.59 50.15
C ILE A 116 2.93 -3.99 49.43
N PRO A 117 1.88 -3.58 50.16
CA PRO A 117 0.69 -2.98 49.55
C PRO A 117 1.03 -1.81 48.64
N GLY A 118 0.38 -1.74 47.46
CA GLY A 118 0.58 -0.66 46.48
C GLY A 118 1.85 -0.76 45.63
N THR A 119 2.69 -1.79 45.82
CA THR A 119 3.92 -1.98 45.01
C THR A 119 3.76 -2.96 43.85
N CYS A 120 2.66 -3.71 43.82
CA CYS A 120 2.29 -4.50 42.65
C CYS A 120 1.77 -3.60 41.54
N PRO A 121 2.32 -3.66 40.33
CA PRO A 121 1.62 -3.10 39.20
C PRO A 121 0.31 -3.86 38.98
N LYS A 122 -0.64 -3.21 38.31
CA LYS A 122 -1.78 -3.90 37.68
C LYS A 122 -1.24 -4.93 36.66
N PRO A 123 -2.05 -5.84 36.06
CA PRO A 123 -1.54 -6.67 34.93
C PRO A 123 -0.72 -5.78 33.99
N HIS A 124 0.41 -6.24 33.46
CA HIS A 124 1.47 -5.39 32.85
C HIS A 124 0.97 -4.27 31.91
N PHE A 125 -0.21 -4.44 31.32
CA PHE A 125 -0.88 -3.54 30.41
C PHE A 125 -1.86 -2.53 31.02
N GLU A 126 -2.25 -2.66 32.30
CA GLU A 126 -3.20 -1.80 33.02
C GLU A 126 -4.53 -1.49 32.28
N GLY A 127 -4.99 -2.42 31.41
CA GLY A 127 -6.13 -2.19 30.51
C GLY A 127 -5.79 -1.33 29.29
N TRP A 128 -4.61 -1.50 28.70
CA TRP A 128 -4.13 -0.87 27.46
C TRP A 128 -3.35 -1.91 26.64
N PRO A 129 -3.34 -1.91 25.30
CA PRO A 129 -4.01 -0.98 24.40
C PRO A 129 -5.53 -1.16 24.39
N THR A 130 -6.21 -0.04 24.18
CA THR A 130 -7.66 0.05 24.00
C THR A 130 -7.98 0.56 22.60
N TRP A 131 -9.24 0.43 22.18
CA TRP A 131 -9.78 0.99 20.93
C TRP A 131 -9.58 2.50 20.73
N THR A 132 -9.25 3.25 21.79
CA THR A 132 -8.95 4.68 21.74
C THR A 132 -7.46 4.99 21.56
N THR A 133 -6.62 3.97 21.40
CA THR A 133 -5.18 4.13 21.18
C THR A 133 -4.94 4.58 19.75
N ILE A 134 -4.39 5.78 19.54
CA ILE A 134 -4.19 6.37 18.21
C ILE A 134 -2.78 6.94 17.99
N ALA A 135 -2.02 7.20 19.05
CA ALA A 135 -0.64 7.71 19.02
C ALA A 135 0.38 6.79 19.72
N HIS A 136 -0.01 5.59 20.16
CA HIS A 136 0.94 4.54 20.50
C HIS A 136 1.07 3.56 19.34
N GLN A 137 2.18 2.85 19.29
CA GLN A 137 2.40 1.76 18.34
C GLN A 137 1.35 0.63 18.54
N GLN A 138 0.56 0.36 17.49
CA GLN A 138 -0.47 -0.68 17.42
C GLN A 138 -0.03 -1.94 16.64
N MET A 139 1.17 -1.93 16.08
CA MET A 139 1.69 -2.88 15.08
C MET A 139 2.94 -3.62 15.59
N TRP A 140 3.12 -3.74 16.91
CA TRP A 140 4.25 -4.47 17.49
C TRP A 140 4.36 -5.90 16.92
N GLN A 141 5.59 -6.34 16.66
CA GLN A 141 5.93 -7.54 15.88
C GLN A 141 5.23 -8.82 16.33
N ASP A 142 5.07 -9.06 17.64
CA ASP A 142 4.45 -10.30 18.10
C ASP A 142 2.91 -10.21 18.04
N TRP A 143 2.33 -9.00 18.10
CA TRP A 143 0.92 -8.80 17.76
C TRP A 143 0.69 -9.03 16.27
N LEU A 144 1.59 -8.56 15.41
CA LEU A 144 1.51 -8.82 13.98
C LEU A 144 1.65 -10.33 13.69
N ARG A 145 2.55 -11.02 14.38
CA ARG A 145 2.69 -12.49 14.31
C ARG A 145 1.44 -13.21 14.80
N GLN A 146 0.82 -12.74 15.89
CA GLN A 146 -0.46 -13.28 16.39
C GLN A 146 -1.57 -13.12 15.33
N ALA A 147 -1.68 -11.95 14.70
CA ALA A 147 -2.64 -11.73 13.63
C ALA A 147 -2.43 -12.69 12.46
N HIS A 148 -1.17 -12.90 12.05
CA HIS A 148 -0.82 -13.85 10.99
C HIS A 148 -1.19 -15.30 11.36
N GLN A 149 -0.83 -15.73 12.57
CA GLN A 149 -1.17 -17.06 13.07
C GLN A 149 -2.68 -17.31 13.16
N GLY A 150 -3.48 -16.24 13.30
CA GLY A 150 -4.93 -16.32 13.33
C GLY A 150 -5.63 -16.03 11.99
N GLY A 151 -4.89 -15.93 10.88
CA GLY A 151 -5.46 -15.92 9.53
C GLY A 151 -5.17 -14.68 8.67
N LEU A 152 -4.41 -13.69 9.18
CA LEU A 152 -3.96 -12.57 8.36
C LEU A 152 -2.86 -13.04 7.38
N GLN A 153 -3.15 -13.07 6.08
CA GLN A 153 -2.19 -13.53 5.07
C GLN A 153 -1.48 -12.40 4.36
N ILE A 154 -2.18 -11.27 4.16
CA ILE A 154 -1.67 -10.13 3.41
C ILE A 154 -1.94 -8.86 4.22
N MET A 155 -0.95 -7.99 4.30
CA MET A 155 -1.11 -6.63 4.79
C MET A 155 -0.58 -5.65 3.75
N VAL A 156 -1.45 -4.74 3.31
CA VAL A 156 -1.04 -3.60 2.52
C VAL A 156 -0.56 -2.51 3.47
N VAL A 157 0.75 -2.29 3.48
CA VAL A 157 1.42 -1.32 4.33
C VAL A 157 1.42 0.03 3.64
N SER A 158 0.65 0.98 4.17
CA SER A 158 0.59 2.35 3.69
C SER A 158 1.76 3.18 4.25
N LEU A 159 2.69 3.56 3.37
CA LEU A 159 3.83 4.42 3.66
C LEU A 159 3.33 5.87 3.66
N ALA A 160 2.98 6.38 4.84
CA ALA A 160 2.25 7.63 4.96
C ALA A 160 3.06 8.76 5.60
N ASP A 161 2.84 9.98 5.14
CA ASP A 161 3.33 11.20 5.77
C ASP A 161 2.39 12.38 5.49
N SER A 162 2.56 13.44 6.27
CA SER A 162 1.87 14.71 6.15
C SER A 162 2.84 15.79 6.60
N ASN A 163 3.20 16.68 5.69
CA ASN A 163 4.02 17.84 5.98
C ASN A 163 3.39 18.65 7.11
N PHE A 164 2.06 18.81 7.12
CA PHE A 164 1.31 19.46 8.18
C PHE A 164 1.55 18.83 9.57
N LEU A 165 1.43 17.50 9.71
CA LEU A 165 1.69 16.83 10.98
C LEU A 165 3.17 16.89 11.37
N CYS A 166 4.07 16.80 10.40
CA CYS A 166 5.51 16.89 10.65
C CYS A 166 5.95 18.26 11.16
N ILE A 167 5.52 19.36 10.51
CA ILE A 167 5.89 20.72 10.93
C ILE A 167 5.33 21.05 12.32
N ASN A 168 4.19 20.46 12.67
CA ASN A 168 3.58 20.57 13.99
C ASN A 168 4.23 19.69 15.06
N THR A 169 5.21 18.84 14.72
CA THR A 169 6.04 18.13 15.70
C THR A 169 7.12 19.08 16.22
N PRO A 170 7.33 19.23 17.55
CA PRO A 170 8.37 20.11 18.08
C PRO A 170 9.77 19.72 17.56
N PRO A 171 10.62 20.69 17.18
CA PRO A 171 11.95 20.41 16.61
C PRO A 171 12.82 19.47 17.44
N LEU A 172 12.75 19.57 18.78
CA LEU A 172 13.51 18.70 19.70
C LEU A 172 13.09 17.22 19.65
N PHE A 173 11.89 16.91 19.17
CA PHE A 173 11.36 15.56 19.03
C PHE A 173 11.27 15.09 17.58
N ARG A 174 11.61 15.98 16.63
CA ARG A 174 11.61 15.67 15.20
C ARG A 174 12.93 14.98 14.84
N ARG A 175 12.85 13.72 14.45
CA ARG A 175 14.00 12.89 14.02
C ARG A 175 14.33 13.02 12.54
N TYR A 176 13.37 13.45 11.72
CA TYR A 176 13.47 13.46 10.26
C TYR A 176 12.97 14.77 9.64
N SER A 177 13.36 15.02 8.38
CA SER A 177 12.81 16.14 7.61
C SER A 177 11.31 15.95 7.34
N CYS A 178 10.62 17.04 7.03
CA CYS A 178 9.20 17.05 6.64
C CYS A 178 8.98 16.92 5.13
N ASP A 179 9.96 16.36 4.41
CA ASP A 179 9.81 15.99 3.02
C ASP A 179 9.13 14.62 2.92
N GLU A 180 7.91 14.62 2.38
CA GLU A 180 7.04 13.44 2.31
C GLU A 180 7.62 12.37 1.36
N MET A 181 8.25 12.78 0.25
CA MET A 181 8.91 11.87 -0.70
C MET A 181 10.08 11.11 -0.05
N SER A 182 10.91 11.81 0.72
CA SER A 182 11.98 11.21 1.53
C SER A 182 11.44 10.28 2.63
N SER A 183 10.26 10.58 3.17
CA SER A 183 9.62 9.75 4.19
C SER A 183 9.19 8.39 3.67
N VAL A 184 8.61 8.34 2.47
CA VAL A 184 8.24 7.08 1.79
C VAL A 184 9.46 6.18 1.68
N THR A 185 10.56 6.68 1.13
CA THR A 185 11.80 5.90 0.95
C THR A 185 12.37 5.43 2.29
N ARG A 186 12.32 6.27 3.33
CA ARG A 186 12.75 5.91 4.68
C ARG A 186 11.91 4.79 5.28
N GLN A 187 10.58 4.92 5.25
CA GLN A 187 9.67 3.91 5.80
C GLN A 187 9.81 2.58 5.05
N LEU A 188 9.96 2.63 3.72
CA LEU A 188 10.23 1.45 2.90
C LEU A 188 11.53 0.74 3.33
N GLN A 189 12.61 1.50 3.54
CA GLN A 189 13.86 0.91 4.03
C GLN A 189 13.68 0.29 5.42
N ARG A 190 12.93 0.93 6.32
CA ARG A 190 12.65 0.39 7.66
C ARG A 190 11.83 -0.88 7.61
N ALA A 191 10.85 -0.97 6.70
CA ALA A 191 10.10 -2.19 6.46
C ALA A 191 10.97 -3.32 5.88
N ARG A 192 11.90 -3.01 4.96
CA ARG A 192 12.88 -3.97 4.45
C ARG A 192 13.81 -4.47 5.55
N ASP A 193 14.31 -3.58 6.40
CA ASP A 193 15.15 -3.92 7.54
C ASP A 193 14.42 -4.84 8.52
N PHE A 194 13.15 -4.53 8.83
CA PHE A 194 12.26 -5.35 9.65
C PHE A 194 12.12 -6.76 9.08
N VAL A 195 11.77 -6.87 7.80
CA VAL A 195 11.65 -8.18 7.12
C VAL A 195 12.99 -8.91 7.06
N GLY A 196 14.10 -8.21 6.84
CA GLY A 196 15.44 -8.80 6.86
C GLY A 196 15.79 -9.46 8.21
N ARG A 197 15.31 -8.89 9.32
CA ARG A 197 15.47 -9.48 10.67
C ARG A 197 14.43 -10.55 11.01
N ASN A 198 13.26 -10.52 10.37
CA ASN A 198 12.10 -11.34 10.70
C ASN A 198 11.69 -12.33 9.59
N GLY A 199 12.55 -12.56 8.59
CA GLY A 199 12.25 -13.31 7.36
C GLY A 199 11.80 -14.77 7.53
N GLY A 200 11.82 -15.30 8.75
CA GLY A 200 11.26 -16.61 9.08
C GLY A 200 9.73 -16.66 9.08
N TRP A 201 9.02 -15.54 9.24
CA TRP A 201 7.55 -15.52 9.33
C TRP A 201 6.88 -14.37 8.55
N VAL A 202 7.65 -13.43 8.00
CA VAL A 202 7.13 -12.30 7.21
C VAL A 202 8.02 -12.05 6.00
N GLY A 203 7.43 -11.62 4.89
CA GLY A 203 8.13 -11.31 3.65
C GLY A 203 7.52 -10.10 2.94
N ILE A 204 8.26 -9.54 1.98
CA ILE A 204 7.77 -8.48 1.09
C ILE A 204 7.38 -9.15 -0.22
N ALA A 205 6.16 -8.89 -0.68
CA ALA A 205 5.70 -9.30 -2.00
C ALA A 205 5.70 -8.11 -2.94
N THR A 206 6.31 -8.30 -4.10
CA THR A 206 6.33 -7.33 -5.20
C THR A 206 5.66 -7.88 -6.45
N THR A 207 5.08 -9.08 -6.38
CA THR A 207 4.15 -9.64 -7.38
C THR A 207 3.13 -10.50 -6.63
N PRO A 208 1.94 -10.76 -7.21
CA PRO A 208 1.00 -11.72 -6.63
C PRO A 208 1.60 -13.13 -6.55
N ALA A 209 2.47 -13.52 -7.49
CA ALA A 209 3.18 -14.80 -7.44
C ALA A 209 4.14 -14.91 -6.24
N GLU A 210 4.87 -13.84 -5.92
CA GLU A 210 5.69 -13.75 -4.71
C GLU A 210 4.83 -13.80 -3.44
N ALA A 211 3.69 -13.09 -3.42
CA ALA A 211 2.76 -13.13 -2.29
C ALA A 211 2.24 -14.57 -2.04
N ARG A 212 1.78 -15.26 -3.09
CA ARG A 212 1.38 -16.67 -3.01
C ARG A 212 2.51 -17.56 -2.50
N SER A 213 3.73 -17.38 -3.01
CA SER A 213 4.90 -18.14 -2.57
C SER A 213 5.23 -17.92 -1.09
N LEU A 214 5.16 -16.68 -0.60
CA LEU A 214 5.35 -16.36 0.81
C LEU A 214 4.28 -17.01 1.69
N ILE A 215 3.02 -16.92 1.28
CA ILE A 215 1.89 -17.50 2.03
C ILE A 215 2.00 -19.03 2.07
N ALA A 216 2.37 -19.68 0.96
CA ALA A 216 2.63 -21.11 0.91
C ALA A 216 3.79 -21.56 1.81
N GLN A 217 4.73 -20.65 2.11
CA GLN A 217 5.81 -20.87 3.09
C GLN A 217 5.35 -20.59 4.54
N GLY A 218 4.07 -20.28 4.76
CA GLY A 218 3.55 -19.90 6.08
C GLY A 218 4.04 -18.54 6.56
N LYS A 219 4.22 -17.57 5.64
CA LYS A 219 4.66 -16.21 5.96
C LYS A 219 3.55 -15.20 5.66
N LEU A 220 3.50 -14.14 6.48
CA LEU A 220 2.74 -12.93 6.18
C LEU A 220 3.37 -12.21 4.98
N ALA A 221 2.57 -11.88 3.97
CA ALA A 221 3.01 -11.09 2.82
C ALA A 221 2.70 -9.60 3.02
N LEU A 222 3.74 -8.76 3.02
CA LEU A 222 3.62 -7.31 3.03
C LEU A 222 3.63 -6.75 1.60
N VAL A 223 2.66 -5.90 1.28
CA VAL A 223 2.55 -5.19 -0.01
C VAL A 223 2.58 -3.69 0.25
N PHE A 224 3.42 -2.93 -0.46
CA PHE A 224 3.57 -1.50 -0.15
C PHE A 224 2.66 -0.61 -0.99
N SER A 225 1.96 0.30 -0.30
CA SER A 225 1.22 1.43 -0.85
C SER A 225 1.81 2.76 -0.36
N VAL A 226 1.57 3.85 -1.07
CA VAL A 226 1.97 5.21 -0.68
C VAL A 226 0.75 6.07 -0.43
N GLU A 227 0.78 6.86 0.64
CA GLU A 227 -0.28 7.79 1.04
C GLU A 227 0.32 9.10 1.57
N ILE A 228 0.56 10.02 0.65
CA ILE A 228 1.14 11.32 0.96
C ILE A 228 0.36 12.42 0.24
N THR A 229 0.47 13.66 0.72
CA THR A 229 -0.24 14.81 0.16
C THR A 229 0.58 15.47 -0.94
N LYS A 230 1.87 15.71 -0.68
CA LYS A 230 2.84 16.31 -1.61
C LYS A 230 3.46 15.24 -2.51
N LEU A 231 2.60 14.54 -3.26
CA LEU A 231 2.98 13.50 -4.21
C LEU A 231 3.65 14.10 -5.44
N PHE A 232 4.87 13.65 -5.78
CA PHE A 232 5.68 14.10 -6.93
C PHE A 232 5.56 15.62 -7.19
N PRO A 233 5.95 16.47 -6.23
CA PRO A 233 5.53 17.87 -6.19
C PRO A 233 6.05 18.71 -7.36
N SER A 234 7.09 18.26 -8.07
CA SER A 234 7.65 18.92 -9.24
C SER A 234 8.32 17.92 -10.20
N GLY A 235 8.61 18.38 -11.43
CA GLY A 235 9.28 17.59 -12.46
C GLY A 235 8.39 16.52 -13.10
N ASP A 236 9.02 15.72 -13.96
CA ASP A 236 8.40 14.55 -14.58
C ASP A 236 8.21 13.45 -13.53
N PHE A 237 6.96 13.02 -13.34
CA PHE A 237 6.63 11.98 -12.36
C PHE A 237 6.91 10.58 -12.88
N LEU A 238 7.01 10.36 -14.20
CA LEU A 238 7.13 9.01 -14.76
C LEU A 238 8.40 8.29 -14.25
N PRO A 239 9.61 8.88 -14.32
CA PRO A 239 10.81 8.25 -13.75
C PRO A 239 10.73 8.05 -12.23
N GLN A 240 10.01 8.92 -11.52
CA GLN A 240 9.84 8.80 -10.06
C GLN A 240 8.90 7.63 -9.70
N LEU A 241 7.80 7.48 -10.45
CA LEU A 241 6.89 6.34 -10.36
C LEU A 241 7.61 5.02 -10.70
N ASP A 242 8.43 5.02 -11.76
CA ASP A 242 9.25 3.86 -12.14
C ASP A 242 10.27 3.50 -11.06
N ALA A 243 10.93 4.49 -10.47
CA ALA A 243 11.84 4.29 -9.35
C ALA A 243 11.11 3.65 -8.16
N TRP A 244 9.96 4.18 -7.75
CA TRP A 244 9.16 3.60 -6.66
C TRP A 244 8.68 2.18 -6.96
N ARG A 245 8.23 1.92 -8.19
CA ARG A 245 7.87 0.57 -8.62
C ARG A 245 9.05 -0.39 -8.54
N SER A 246 10.23 0.02 -8.98
CA SER A 246 11.46 -0.80 -8.90
C SER A 246 11.85 -1.10 -7.45
N LEU A 247 11.49 -0.22 -6.51
CA LEU A 247 11.68 -0.43 -5.07
C LEU A 247 10.61 -1.34 -4.45
N GLY A 248 9.64 -1.84 -5.21
CA GLY A 248 8.61 -2.78 -4.72
C GLY A 248 7.31 -2.11 -4.28
N ILE A 249 7.12 -0.80 -4.50
CA ILE A 249 5.82 -0.15 -4.29
C ILE A 249 4.83 -0.62 -5.36
N ARG A 250 3.61 -0.95 -4.95
CA ARG A 250 2.59 -1.56 -5.82
C ARG A 250 1.28 -0.81 -5.89
N SER A 251 1.07 0.16 -5.01
CA SER A 251 -0.03 1.11 -5.06
C SER A 251 0.48 2.50 -4.68
N VAL A 252 -0.19 3.53 -5.18
CA VAL A 252 0.00 4.94 -4.79
C VAL A 252 -1.37 5.58 -4.75
N GLN A 253 -1.78 6.11 -3.59
CA GLN A 253 -2.99 6.93 -3.51
C GLN A 253 -2.71 8.27 -4.18
N VAL A 254 -3.56 8.63 -5.15
CA VAL A 254 -3.34 9.80 -6.02
C VAL A 254 -3.37 11.11 -5.22
N VAL A 255 -4.16 11.14 -4.15
CA VAL A 255 -4.28 12.23 -3.18
C VAL A 255 -4.48 11.65 -1.78
N HIS A 256 -4.30 12.50 -0.77
CA HIS A 256 -4.67 12.20 0.61
C HIS A 256 -5.60 13.30 1.13
N HIS A 257 -5.13 14.18 2.02
CA HIS A 257 -5.99 15.14 2.72
C HIS A 257 -6.05 16.55 2.10
N ALA A 258 -5.40 16.78 0.96
CA ALA A 258 -5.48 18.03 0.20
C ALA A 258 -5.46 17.76 -1.31
N ASP A 259 -6.01 18.70 -2.09
CA ASP A 259 -5.85 18.69 -3.54
C ASP A 259 -4.36 18.80 -3.90
N ASN A 260 -3.94 18.10 -4.95
CA ASN A 260 -2.59 18.24 -5.50
C ASN A 260 -2.64 18.46 -7.01
N ARG A 261 -1.48 18.38 -7.68
CA ARG A 261 -1.40 18.60 -9.14
C ARG A 261 -2.11 17.52 -9.97
N PHE A 262 -2.40 16.36 -9.38
CA PHE A 262 -3.01 15.22 -10.06
C PHE A 262 -4.52 15.16 -9.88
N ALA A 263 -5.06 15.38 -8.68
CA ALA A 263 -6.49 15.21 -8.44
C ALA A 263 -7.05 16.08 -7.31
N GLY A 264 -8.38 16.08 -7.21
CA GLY A 264 -9.10 16.60 -6.07
C GLY A 264 -9.24 15.56 -4.94
N ALA A 265 -9.16 16.00 -3.69
CA ALA A 265 -9.29 15.18 -2.50
C ALA A 265 -10.68 15.28 -1.85
N ALA A 266 -11.10 14.22 -1.16
CA ALA A 266 -12.19 14.24 -0.22
C ALA A 266 -11.75 15.01 1.04
N GLN A 267 -12.47 16.08 1.38
CA GLN A 267 -12.13 16.90 2.55
C GLN A 267 -12.35 16.10 3.84
N ILE A 268 -11.33 16.05 4.69
CA ILE A 268 -11.38 15.45 6.03
C ILE A 268 -11.65 16.58 7.05
N PRO A 269 -12.86 16.69 7.64
CA PRO A 269 -13.25 17.83 8.45
C PRO A 269 -12.31 18.12 9.62
N ALA A 270 -11.89 17.08 10.36
CA ALA A 270 -10.99 17.24 11.50
C ALA A 270 -9.62 17.84 11.12
N LEU A 271 -9.06 17.41 9.99
CA LEU A 271 -7.79 17.95 9.48
C LEU A 271 -7.95 19.37 8.93
N LYS A 272 -9.08 19.67 8.29
CA LYS A 272 -9.42 21.03 7.85
C LYS A 272 -9.51 22.00 9.03
N ASP A 273 -10.20 21.60 10.10
CA ASP A 273 -10.37 22.43 11.30
C ASP A 273 -9.01 22.66 11.99
N ALA A 274 -8.17 21.63 12.07
CA ALA A 274 -6.80 21.75 12.56
C ALA A 274 -5.93 22.67 11.68
N ALA A 275 -6.03 22.55 10.35
CA ALA A 275 -5.32 23.39 9.39
C ALA A 275 -5.74 24.85 9.51
N ASN A 276 -7.04 25.15 9.51
CA ASN A 276 -7.58 26.51 9.68
C ASN A 276 -6.98 27.22 10.89
N LEU A 277 -6.88 26.51 12.02
CA LEU A 277 -6.30 27.07 13.24
C LEU A 277 -4.80 27.35 13.08
N VAL A 278 -4.06 26.41 12.50
CA VAL A 278 -2.61 26.53 12.30
C VAL A 278 -2.27 27.67 11.35
N GLU A 279 -2.99 27.83 10.24
CA GLU A 279 -2.75 28.91 9.28
C GLU A 279 -3.01 30.29 9.91
N VAL A 280 -4.07 30.43 10.71
CA VAL A 280 -4.35 31.66 11.47
C VAL A 280 -3.24 31.98 12.47
N LEU A 281 -2.72 30.97 13.17
CA LEU A 281 -1.72 31.17 14.23
C LEU A 281 -0.29 31.35 13.69
N LEU A 282 0.04 30.75 12.55
CA LEU A 282 1.43 30.65 12.04
C LEU A 282 1.66 31.38 10.71
N GLY A 283 0.62 31.82 10.02
CA GLY A 283 0.74 32.41 8.67
C GLY A 283 1.28 31.44 7.62
N ASP A 284 1.19 30.13 7.88
CA ASP A 284 1.61 29.07 6.97
C ASP A 284 0.48 28.71 5.99
N VAL A 285 0.80 28.09 4.86
CA VAL A 285 -0.18 27.63 3.87
C VAL A 285 -0.08 26.11 3.76
N THR A 286 -1.07 25.42 4.32
CA THR A 286 -1.09 23.96 4.41
C THR A 286 -1.66 23.30 3.16
N GLY A 287 -2.54 24.01 2.44
CA GLY A 287 -3.29 23.50 1.28
C GLY A 287 -4.49 22.60 1.65
N ILE A 288 -4.64 22.24 2.92
CA ILE A 288 -5.65 21.27 3.40
C ILE A 288 -7.05 21.90 3.41
N ASN A 289 -7.12 23.17 3.81
CA ASN A 289 -8.35 23.96 3.88
C ASN A 289 -8.67 24.71 2.58
N ASP A 290 -7.84 24.57 1.53
CA ASP A 290 -8.05 25.21 0.21
C ASP A 290 -9.12 24.51 -0.65
N ILE A 291 -9.64 23.35 -0.21
CA ILE A 291 -10.67 22.62 -0.94
C ILE A 291 -11.96 23.44 -1.01
N VAL A 292 -12.37 23.78 -2.23
CA VAL A 292 -13.60 24.53 -2.52
C VAL A 292 -14.69 23.56 -2.98
N CYS A 293 -15.77 23.47 -2.19
CA CYS A 293 -16.94 22.66 -2.52
C CYS A 293 -18.09 23.50 -3.04
N ARG A 294 -18.77 23.01 -4.08
CA ARG A 294 -19.90 23.70 -4.71
C ARG A 294 -21.05 22.77 -5.02
N ASN A 295 -22.25 23.36 -5.07
CA ASN A 295 -23.45 22.67 -5.47
C ASN A 295 -23.70 22.66 -6.97
N GLY A 296 -24.77 21.99 -7.40
CA GLY A 296 -25.17 21.88 -8.80
C GLY A 296 -25.42 23.24 -9.50
N ALA A 297 -25.67 24.31 -8.73
CA ALA A 297 -25.80 25.67 -9.24
C ALA A 297 -24.47 26.45 -9.26
N GLY A 298 -23.35 25.83 -8.90
CA GLY A 298 -22.04 26.48 -8.82
C GLY A 298 -21.87 27.41 -7.61
N VAL A 299 -22.74 27.29 -6.61
CA VAL A 299 -22.65 28.07 -5.35
C VAL A 299 -21.74 27.35 -4.37
N ALA A 300 -20.79 28.07 -3.78
CA ALA A 300 -19.89 27.53 -2.77
C ALA A 300 -20.59 27.26 -1.44
N GLY A 301 -20.16 26.21 -0.73
CA GLY A 301 -20.68 25.85 0.58
C GLY A 301 -19.80 24.83 1.29
N ALA A 302 -20.21 24.40 2.48
CA ALA A 302 -19.50 23.40 3.25
C ALA A 302 -19.55 22.05 2.54
N CYS A 303 -18.40 21.40 2.37
CA CYS A 303 -18.31 20.07 1.79
C CYS A 303 -19.15 19.07 2.62
N ASP A 304 -20.30 18.67 2.09
CA ASP A 304 -21.23 17.73 2.74
C ASP A 304 -21.19 16.35 2.06
N GLY A 305 -20.42 16.21 0.99
CA GLY A 305 -20.31 14.98 0.24
C GLY A 305 -21.59 14.57 -0.47
N VAL A 306 -22.59 15.42 -0.66
CA VAL A 306 -23.78 15.11 -1.50
C VAL A 306 -24.15 16.31 -2.35
N ASN A 307 -24.49 17.43 -1.71
CA ASN A 307 -24.92 18.63 -2.41
C ASN A 307 -23.74 19.54 -2.72
N TYR A 308 -22.73 19.59 -1.86
CA TYR A 308 -21.54 20.43 -2.00
C TYR A 308 -20.32 19.52 -2.10
N LEU A 309 -19.82 19.38 -3.33
CA LEU A 309 -18.72 18.48 -3.67
C LEU A 309 -17.49 19.29 -4.06
N ASN A 310 -16.30 18.74 -3.79
CA ASN A 310 -15.05 19.28 -4.32
C ASN A 310 -15.17 19.38 -5.85
N GLN A 311 -14.85 20.56 -6.37
CA GLN A 311 -14.95 20.82 -7.80
C GLN A 311 -13.86 20.16 -8.63
N ARG A 312 -12.75 19.75 -8.01
CA ARG A 312 -11.61 19.14 -8.70
C ARG A 312 -11.83 17.65 -8.91
N GLY A 313 -11.73 17.23 -10.17
CA GLY A 313 -11.53 15.84 -10.57
C GLY A 313 -10.06 15.55 -10.83
N LEU A 314 -9.77 14.56 -11.68
CA LEU A 314 -8.41 14.37 -12.22
C LEU A 314 -8.02 15.58 -13.09
N SER A 315 -6.79 16.05 -12.93
CA SER A 315 -6.17 16.95 -13.90
C SER A 315 -5.75 16.18 -15.16
N ALA A 316 -5.32 16.89 -16.21
CA ALA A 316 -4.72 16.23 -17.38
C ALA A 316 -3.45 15.43 -17.00
N GLU A 317 -2.68 15.94 -16.05
CA GLU A 317 -1.52 15.24 -15.50
C GLU A 317 -1.94 14.04 -14.65
N GLY A 318 -2.98 14.17 -13.82
CA GLY A 318 -3.56 13.07 -13.05
C GLY A 318 -4.11 11.94 -13.92
N THR A 319 -4.77 12.29 -15.02
CA THR A 319 -5.21 11.31 -16.03
C THR A 319 -4.02 10.52 -16.58
N THR A 320 -2.90 11.21 -16.88
CA THR A 320 -1.67 10.58 -17.35
C THR A 320 -1.04 9.71 -16.26
N PHE A 321 -1.06 10.17 -15.00
CA PHE A 321 -0.55 9.43 -13.85
C PHE A 321 -1.32 8.13 -13.58
N VAL A 322 -2.66 8.19 -13.57
CA VAL A 322 -3.51 7.01 -13.40
C VAL A 322 -3.30 6.00 -14.53
N ARG A 323 -3.25 6.45 -15.79
CA ARG A 323 -2.90 5.57 -16.92
C ARG A 323 -1.52 4.94 -16.75
N ALA A 324 -0.53 5.72 -16.31
CA ALA A 324 0.82 5.22 -16.07
C ALA A 324 0.88 4.14 -14.98
N MET A 325 0.07 4.26 -13.92
CA MET A 325 -0.10 3.21 -12.90
C MET A 325 -0.74 1.95 -13.50
N MET A 326 -1.81 2.09 -14.29
CA MET A 326 -2.48 0.97 -14.95
C MET A 326 -1.59 0.27 -15.97
N ASP A 327 -0.83 1.01 -16.76
CA ASP A 327 0.14 0.47 -17.74
C ASP A 327 1.23 -0.34 -17.04
N ARG A 328 1.55 0.01 -15.79
CA ARG A 328 2.49 -0.74 -14.96
C ARG A 328 1.84 -1.91 -14.23
N GLY A 329 0.53 -2.13 -14.29
CA GLY A 329 -0.10 -3.18 -13.48
C GLY A 329 -0.05 -2.88 -11.97
N MET A 330 -0.01 -1.60 -11.58
CA MET A 330 -0.09 -1.19 -10.17
C MET A 330 -1.53 -1.25 -9.67
N LEU A 331 -1.73 -1.63 -8.42
CA LEU A 331 -3.04 -1.56 -7.77
C LEU A 331 -3.53 -0.11 -7.77
N LEU A 332 -4.79 0.09 -8.15
CA LEU A 332 -5.38 1.42 -8.30
C LEU A 332 -6.28 1.73 -7.11
N ASP A 333 -5.72 2.44 -6.12
CA ASP A 333 -6.42 2.81 -4.89
C ASP A 333 -7.16 4.15 -5.03
N VAL A 334 -8.47 4.15 -4.78
CA VAL A 334 -9.36 5.32 -4.90
C VAL A 334 -9.68 5.97 -3.56
N SER A 335 -9.10 5.49 -2.46
CA SER A 335 -9.21 6.14 -1.15
C SER A 335 -8.83 7.62 -1.21
N HIS A 336 -9.57 8.44 -0.47
CA HIS A 336 -9.42 9.90 -0.34
C HIS A 336 -9.64 10.73 -1.61
N LEU A 337 -9.94 10.14 -2.76
CA LEU A 337 -10.33 10.91 -3.94
C LEU A 337 -11.62 11.70 -3.67
N SER A 338 -11.73 12.91 -4.22
CA SER A 338 -13.03 13.55 -4.40
C SER A 338 -13.92 12.65 -5.26
N ARG A 339 -15.24 12.80 -5.17
CA ARG A 339 -16.16 12.00 -6.00
C ARG A 339 -15.98 12.20 -7.48
N ARG A 340 -15.61 13.42 -7.89
CA ARG A 340 -15.26 13.70 -9.30
C ARG A 340 -14.03 12.90 -9.70
N SER A 341 -12.97 12.94 -8.89
CA SER A 341 -11.74 12.19 -9.20
C SER A 341 -11.97 10.68 -9.16
N PHE A 342 -12.79 10.18 -8.24
CA PHE A 342 -13.18 8.76 -8.18
C PHE A 342 -13.91 8.34 -9.46
N ARG A 343 -14.89 9.13 -9.93
CA ARG A 343 -15.59 8.88 -11.20
C ARG A 343 -14.64 8.94 -12.39
N ASP A 344 -13.75 9.93 -12.45
CA ASP A 344 -12.77 10.04 -13.53
C ASP A 344 -11.82 8.82 -13.57
N VAL A 345 -11.39 8.31 -12.41
CA VAL A 345 -10.58 7.09 -12.31
C VAL A 345 -11.37 5.87 -12.77
N TYR A 346 -12.64 5.75 -12.38
CA TYR A 346 -13.53 4.70 -12.84
C TYR A 346 -13.71 4.71 -14.36
N ASP A 347 -13.93 5.88 -14.96
CA ASP A 347 -14.11 6.05 -16.42
C ASP A 347 -12.84 5.66 -17.20
N LEU A 348 -11.65 5.79 -16.59
CA LEU A 348 -10.39 5.30 -17.16
C LEU A 348 -10.22 3.78 -16.99
N ALA A 349 -10.63 3.24 -15.83
CA ALA A 349 -10.42 1.85 -15.45
C ALA A 349 -11.38 0.88 -16.14
N LEU A 350 -12.67 1.23 -16.21
CA LEU A 350 -13.74 0.37 -16.71
C LEU A 350 -13.50 -0.13 -18.15
N PRO A 351 -13.14 0.70 -19.14
CA PRO A 351 -12.94 0.23 -20.52
C PRO A 351 -11.78 -0.76 -20.68
N ARG A 352 -10.81 -0.73 -19.75
CA ARG A 352 -9.69 -1.68 -19.70
C ARG A 352 -10.00 -2.90 -18.83
N GLY A 353 -11.16 -2.92 -18.17
CA GLY A 353 -11.49 -3.91 -17.16
C GLY A 353 -10.49 -3.90 -16.00
N TYR A 354 -9.91 -2.75 -15.65
CA TYR A 354 -8.90 -2.64 -14.60
C TYR A 354 -9.58 -2.53 -13.22
N PRO A 355 -9.22 -3.37 -12.22
CA PRO A 355 -9.93 -3.39 -10.95
C PRO A 355 -9.55 -2.21 -10.04
N LEU A 356 -10.53 -1.67 -9.33
CA LEU A 356 -10.33 -0.62 -8.33
C LEU A 356 -10.20 -1.20 -6.92
N ILE A 357 -9.38 -0.57 -6.08
CA ILE A 357 -9.33 -0.83 -4.65
C ILE A 357 -9.79 0.42 -3.92
N TYR A 358 -10.75 0.31 -3.02
CA TYR A 358 -11.04 1.37 -2.05
C TYR A 358 -10.48 0.90 -0.70
N SER A 359 -9.20 1.16 -0.45
CA SER A 359 -8.43 0.44 0.57
C SER A 359 -8.98 0.60 1.99
N HIS A 360 -9.64 1.71 2.30
CA HIS A 360 -10.26 1.93 3.60
C HIS A 360 -11.42 2.94 3.49
N THR A 361 -12.65 2.44 3.54
CA THR A 361 -13.86 3.26 3.39
C THR A 361 -14.96 2.84 4.35
N HIS A 362 -15.96 3.71 4.44
CA HIS A 362 -17.25 3.46 5.06
C HIS A 362 -18.34 3.50 3.99
N THR A 363 -19.37 2.68 4.16
CA THR A 363 -20.57 2.72 3.32
C THR A 363 -21.57 3.75 3.85
N TRP A 364 -21.91 4.74 3.02
CA TRP A 364 -22.71 5.92 3.37
C TRP A 364 -24.02 5.57 4.08
N ASP A 365 -24.79 4.62 3.54
CA ASP A 365 -26.12 4.27 4.03
C ASP A 365 -26.11 3.52 5.36
N THR A 366 -24.97 2.94 5.72
CA THR A 366 -24.86 2.15 6.95
C THR A 366 -24.49 2.99 8.14
N ILE A 367 -23.73 4.08 7.96
CA ILE A 367 -23.19 4.88 9.07
C ILE A 367 -24.24 5.87 9.54
N ALA A 368 -24.49 5.94 10.85
CA ALA A 368 -25.38 6.95 11.42
C ALA A 368 -24.70 8.32 11.51
N ASP A 369 -25.41 9.38 11.12
CA ASP A 369 -24.94 10.76 11.29
C ASP A 369 -25.29 11.24 12.70
N CYS A 370 -24.34 11.13 13.63
CA CYS A 370 -24.58 11.39 15.05
C CYS A 370 -23.62 12.40 15.70
N ASP A 371 -22.70 13.03 14.96
CA ASP A 371 -21.93 14.19 15.46
C ASP A 371 -21.40 15.08 14.31
N SER A 372 -21.21 16.36 14.63
CA SER A 372 -20.72 17.41 13.75
C SER A 372 -19.30 17.24 13.21
N HIS A 373 -18.43 16.50 13.91
CA HIS A 373 -17.03 16.20 13.49
C HIS A 373 -16.90 14.86 12.76
N ALA A 374 -17.98 14.07 12.77
CA ALA A 374 -18.14 12.75 12.18
C ALA A 374 -18.89 12.77 10.85
N LYS A 375 -19.21 13.98 10.35
CA LYS A 375 -20.09 14.15 9.20
C LYS A 375 -19.58 13.38 8.01
N ARG A 376 -20.50 12.61 7.44
CA ARG A 376 -20.28 11.93 6.17
C ARG A 376 -19.78 12.94 5.15
N ASN A 377 -18.83 12.52 4.35
CA ASN A 377 -18.16 13.35 3.34
C ASN A 377 -17.81 12.46 2.15
N GLU A 378 -17.07 12.99 1.18
CA GLU A 378 -16.73 12.28 -0.05
C GLU A 378 -15.89 11.00 0.14
N LYS A 379 -15.29 10.76 1.32
CA LYS A 379 -14.61 9.50 1.67
C LYS A 379 -15.58 8.32 1.86
N PHE A 380 -16.87 8.60 2.07
CA PHE A 380 -17.89 7.59 2.30
C PHE A 380 -18.50 7.19 0.95
N LEU A 381 -18.43 5.89 0.65
CA LEU A 381 -18.95 5.31 -0.59
C LEU A 381 -20.48 5.36 -0.62
N LEU A 382 -21.07 6.07 -1.57
CA LEU A 382 -22.52 6.03 -1.78
C LEU A 382 -22.96 4.71 -2.40
N ASP A 383 -24.24 4.41 -2.19
CA ASP A 383 -24.92 3.31 -2.86
C ASP A 383 -24.82 3.38 -4.39
N GLU A 384 -25.04 4.58 -4.95
CA GLU A 384 -24.92 4.84 -6.39
C GLU A 384 -23.48 4.82 -6.91
N GLU A 385 -22.49 4.70 -6.03
CA GLU A 385 -21.07 4.61 -6.39
C GLU A 385 -20.52 3.19 -6.23
N ILE A 386 -21.27 2.29 -5.57
CA ILE A 386 -20.87 0.89 -5.37
C ILE A 386 -20.62 0.17 -6.70
N HIS A 387 -21.40 0.50 -7.73
CA HIS A 387 -21.23 -0.09 -9.05
C HIS A 387 -19.82 0.21 -9.61
N MET A 388 -19.21 1.35 -9.28
CA MET A 388 -17.87 1.69 -9.79
C MET A 388 -16.79 0.72 -9.29
N ILE A 389 -16.95 0.19 -8.07
CA ILE A 389 -16.05 -0.84 -7.53
C ILE A 389 -16.44 -2.23 -8.05
N SER A 390 -17.73 -2.57 -8.05
CA SER A 390 -18.18 -3.92 -8.43
C SER A 390 -18.06 -4.20 -9.94
N ASP A 391 -18.39 -3.24 -10.81
CA ASP A 391 -18.28 -3.36 -12.27
C ASP A 391 -16.82 -3.56 -12.73
N THR A 392 -15.87 -2.98 -12.00
CA THR A 392 -14.44 -3.18 -12.26
C THR A 392 -13.91 -4.50 -11.67
N GLY A 393 -14.72 -5.23 -10.91
CA GLY A 393 -14.32 -6.43 -10.17
C GLY A 393 -13.35 -6.11 -9.03
N GLY A 394 -13.44 -4.91 -8.48
CA GLY A 394 -12.62 -4.39 -7.41
C GLY A 394 -12.98 -4.91 -6.03
N MET A 395 -12.39 -4.31 -4.99
CA MET A 395 -12.69 -4.60 -3.58
C MET A 395 -12.58 -3.37 -2.69
N ILE A 396 -13.23 -3.44 -1.53
CA ILE A 396 -13.15 -2.40 -0.50
C ILE A 396 -12.54 -2.95 0.80
N GLY A 397 -11.86 -2.08 1.54
CA GLY A 397 -11.48 -2.32 2.93
C GLY A 397 -12.49 -1.66 3.85
N LEU A 398 -13.25 -2.47 4.60
CA LEU A 398 -14.19 -1.91 5.58
C LEU A 398 -13.42 -1.39 6.79
N ARG A 399 -13.66 -0.12 7.11
CA ARG A 399 -13.11 0.52 8.31
C ARG A 399 -13.52 -0.24 9.57
N THR A 400 -12.57 -0.42 10.49
CA THR A 400 -12.77 -1.09 11.79
C THR A 400 -12.99 -0.08 12.92
N GLY A 401 -13.59 1.07 12.62
CA GLY A 401 -13.76 2.17 13.56
C GLY A 401 -14.93 2.00 14.54
N PRO A 402 -15.13 2.98 15.45
CA PRO A 402 -16.19 2.98 16.44
C PRO A 402 -17.49 3.62 15.92
N GLU A 403 -17.72 3.60 14.61
CA GLU A 403 -18.86 4.31 14.02
C GLU A 403 -20.19 3.66 14.41
N HIS A 404 -21.17 4.51 14.72
CA HIS A 404 -22.54 4.05 14.88
C HIS A 404 -23.10 3.67 13.50
N THR A 405 -23.91 2.63 13.46
CA THR A 405 -24.55 2.19 12.23
C THR A 405 -26.07 2.07 12.38
N HIS A 406 -26.78 2.16 11.27
CA HIS A 406 -28.18 1.78 11.19
C HIS A 406 -28.33 0.26 11.28
N GLN A 407 -29.47 -0.22 11.79
CA GLN A 407 -29.79 -1.64 11.74
C GLN A 407 -30.00 -2.06 10.28
N TYR A 408 -29.18 -2.99 9.78
CA TYR A 408 -29.33 -3.54 8.44
C TYR A 408 -30.04 -4.90 8.50
N THR A 409 -30.97 -5.15 7.57
CA THR A 409 -31.65 -6.44 7.40
C THR A 409 -31.14 -7.08 6.12
N PRO A 410 -30.33 -8.16 6.21
CA PRO A 410 -29.68 -8.73 5.03
C PRO A 410 -30.64 -9.46 4.08
N VAL A 411 -30.23 -9.56 2.82
CA VAL A 411 -30.93 -10.30 1.77
C VAL A 411 -31.04 -11.77 2.20
N GLY A 412 -32.27 -12.29 2.24
CA GLY A 412 -32.56 -13.65 2.71
C GLY A 412 -32.99 -13.75 4.18
N TYR A 413 -33.06 -12.65 4.92
CA TYR A 413 -33.53 -12.60 6.31
C TYR A 413 -34.80 -11.71 6.46
N PRO A 414 -35.93 -12.07 5.81
CA PRO A 414 -37.10 -11.20 5.70
C PRO A 414 -37.83 -10.94 7.03
N THR A 415 -37.60 -11.76 8.05
CA THR A 415 -38.21 -11.63 9.38
C THR A 415 -37.37 -10.78 10.34
N GLY A 416 -36.21 -10.28 9.90
CA GLY A 416 -35.34 -9.40 10.67
C GLY A 416 -33.88 -9.81 10.62
N SER A 417 -33.00 -8.88 10.98
CA SER A 417 -31.55 -9.09 10.95
C SER A 417 -31.08 -10.19 11.92
N PRO A 418 -30.18 -11.09 11.50
CA PRO A 418 -29.57 -12.07 12.41
C PRO A 418 -28.68 -11.40 13.47
N VAL A 419 -28.19 -10.18 13.21
CA VAL A 419 -27.32 -9.42 14.12
C VAL A 419 -28.02 -8.15 14.56
N SER A 420 -28.53 -8.13 15.79
CA SER A 420 -29.06 -6.89 16.38
C SER A 420 -27.93 -5.87 16.56
N ASN A 421 -28.16 -4.61 16.23
CA ASN A 421 -27.21 -3.49 16.35
C ASN A 421 -27.40 -2.69 17.65
N ARG A 422 -27.48 -3.41 18.78
CA ARG A 422 -27.79 -2.86 20.11
C ARG A 422 -26.56 -2.37 20.91
N CYS A 423 -25.36 -2.52 20.36
CA CYS A 423 -24.10 -2.08 20.95
C CYS A 423 -23.34 -1.32 19.87
N GLN A 424 -23.59 -0.02 19.81
CA GLN A 424 -23.10 0.84 18.73
C GLN A 424 -21.57 0.99 18.77
N GLY A 425 -20.94 1.15 17.61
CA GLY A 425 -19.50 1.27 17.47
C GLY A 425 -18.70 0.00 17.79
N SER A 426 -19.35 -1.15 17.95
CA SER A 426 -18.71 -2.43 18.26
C SER A 426 -18.67 -3.38 17.05
N SER A 427 -18.25 -4.63 17.24
CA SER A 427 -18.36 -5.69 16.23
C SER A 427 -19.79 -5.85 15.67
N ARG A 428 -20.83 -5.52 16.45
CA ARG A 428 -22.23 -5.49 15.97
C ARG A 428 -22.48 -4.43 14.91
N SER A 429 -21.81 -3.28 15.01
CA SER A 429 -21.95 -2.20 14.06
C SER A 429 -21.17 -2.50 12.78
N PHE A 430 -19.95 -3.03 12.91
CA PHE A 430 -19.17 -3.53 11.78
C PHE A 430 -19.92 -4.63 11.00
N ALA A 431 -20.60 -5.53 11.70
CA ALA A 431 -21.45 -6.54 11.08
C ALA A 431 -22.54 -5.95 10.15
N GLN A 432 -23.11 -4.79 10.49
CA GLN A 432 -24.10 -4.13 9.62
C GLN A 432 -23.46 -3.69 8.30
N SER A 433 -22.29 -3.06 8.36
CA SER A 433 -21.55 -2.61 7.18
C SER A 433 -21.06 -3.79 6.33
N LEU A 434 -20.59 -4.88 6.97
CA LEU A 434 -20.20 -6.10 6.28
C LEU A 434 -21.37 -6.71 5.50
N MET A 435 -22.50 -6.95 6.16
CA MET A 435 -23.66 -7.58 5.52
C MET A 435 -24.20 -6.71 4.39
N TYR A 436 -24.28 -5.39 4.60
CA TYR A 436 -24.68 -4.46 3.55
C TYR A 436 -23.73 -4.49 2.36
N ALA A 437 -22.41 -4.38 2.57
CA ALA A 437 -21.44 -4.34 1.48
C ALA A 437 -21.50 -5.61 0.62
N VAL A 438 -21.57 -6.78 1.26
CA VAL A 438 -21.68 -8.07 0.57
C VAL A 438 -22.98 -8.18 -0.21
N ASP A 439 -24.12 -7.79 0.37
CA ASP A 439 -25.42 -7.83 -0.32
C ASP A 439 -25.48 -6.88 -1.53
N ARG A 440 -24.62 -5.85 -1.57
CA ARG A 440 -24.43 -4.97 -2.74
C ARG A 440 -23.38 -5.47 -3.72
N GLY A 441 -22.89 -6.70 -3.56
CA GLY A 441 -21.96 -7.34 -4.50
C GLY A 441 -20.51 -6.89 -4.36
N LEU A 442 -20.12 -6.26 -3.26
CA LEU A 442 -18.74 -5.85 -3.03
C LEU A 442 -17.89 -7.02 -2.53
N ASN A 443 -16.67 -7.11 -3.06
CA ASN A 443 -15.59 -7.84 -2.41
C ASN A 443 -15.09 -7.03 -1.22
N VAL A 444 -14.87 -7.69 -0.09
CA VAL A 444 -14.59 -7.02 1.19
C VAL A 444 -13.36 -7.63 1.86
N GLY A 445 -12.43 -6.77 2.28
CA GLY A 445 -11.39 -7.08 3.26
C GLY A 445 -11.45 -6.11 4.45
N PHE A 446 -10.48 -6.19 5.35
CA PHE A 446 -10.32 -5.18 6.39
C PHE A 446 -9.61 -3.94 5.83
N GLY A 447 -10.00 -2.75 6.27
CA GLY A 447 -9.27 -1.49 6.06
C GLY A 447 -9.00 -0.87 7.42
N ALA A 448 -8.17 -1.51 8.24
CA ALA A 448 -8.14 -1.25 9.67
C ALA A 448 -7.50 0.10 10.04
N ASP A 449 -6.63 0.61 9.18
CA ASP A 449 -6.02 1.93 9.30
C ASP A 449 -5.33 2.10 10.68
N LEU A 450 -4.73 1.00 11.17
CA LEU A 450 -4.01 1.00 12.44
C LEU A 450 -2.76 1.86 12.32
N ASN A 451 -2.47 2.62 13.37
CA ASN A 451 -1.53 3.75 13.37
C ASN A 451 -1.87 4.88 12.36
N GLY A 452 -3.12 5.00 11.90
CA GLY A 452 -3.60 6.08 11.02
C GLY A 452 -4.26 7.26 11.76
N PHE A 453 -3.98 7.42 13.06
CA PHE A 453 -4.67 8.37 13.95
C PHE A 453 -6.19 8.19 14.06
N THR A 454 -6.66 6.95 13.86
CA THR A 454 -8.08 6.63 13.89
C THR A 454 -8.40 5.67 15.04
N ARG A 455 -9.50 5.95 15.73
CA ARG A 455 -10.01 5.03 16.75
C ARG A 455 -10.59 3.79 16.08
N GLN A 456 -10.75 2.76 16.89
CA GLN A 456 -11.14 1.43 16.45
C GLN A 456 -12.40 0.96 17.16
N MET A 457 -12.89 -0.25 16.86
CA MET A 457 -14.14 -0.78 17.42
C MET A 457 -14.16 -0.81 18.96
N GLN A 458 -15.27 -0.35 19.53
CA GLN A 458 -15.53 -0.32 20.96
C GLN A 458 -15.73 -1.74 21.56
N PRO A 459 -15.38 -1.93 22.84
CA PRO A 459 -15.65 -3.16 23.57
C PRO A 459 -17.15 -3.36 23.83
N ARG A 460 -17.62 -4.60 23.76
CA ARG A 460 -19.00 -4.96 24.13
C ARG A 460 -19.20 -5.28 25.61
N TYR A 461 -18.12 -5.50 26.37
CA TYR A 461 -18.18 -5.82 27.80
C TYR A 461 -18.01 -4.60 28.71
N GLN A 462 -16.97 -3.78 28.46
CA GLN A 462 -16.73 -2.54 29.22
C GLN A 462 -17.40 -1.31 28.61
N GLY A 463 -17.95 -1.43 27.40
CA GLY A 463 -18.77 -0.39 26.77
C GLY A 463 -20.19 -0.33 27.34
N ASP A 464 -20.98 0.62 26.83
CA ASP A 464 -22.38 0.81 27.23
C ASP A 464 -23.32 -0.19 26.52
N CYS A 465 -23.10 -1.47 26.81
CA CYS A 465 -23.76 -2.59 26.14
C CYS A 465 -24.26 -3.64 27.15
N PRO A 466 -25.30 -3.33 27.95
CA PRO A 466 -25.69 -4.16 29.09
C PRO A 466 -26.10 -5.58 28.72
N VAL A 467 -26.79 -5.75 27.59
CA VAL A 467 -27.23 -7.07 27.10
C VAL A 467 -26.03 -7.92 26.70
N ASP A 468 -25.09 -7.34 25.94
CA ASP A 468 -23.88 -8.02 25.50
C ASP A 468 -22.95 -8.35 26.67
N ARG A 469 -22.82 -7.44 27.65
CA ARG A 469 -22.09 -7.70 28.89
C ARG A 469 -22.64 -8.92 29.63
N LEU A 470 -23.96 -9.03 29.78
CA LEU A 470 -24.59 -10.20 30.38
C LEU A 470 -24.32 -11.47 29.58
N GLN A 471 -24.51 -11.43 28.25
CA GLN A 471 -24.25 -12.58 27.37
C GLN A 471 -22.81 -13.07 27.50
N ILE A 472 -21.84 -12.17 27.51
CA ILE A 472 -20.41 -12.49 27.66
C ILE A 472 -20.12 -13.08 29.05
N THR A 473 -20.69 -12.50 30.12
CA THR A 473 -20.56 -13.06 31.48
C THR A 473 -21.06 -14.50 31.55
N PHE A 474 -22.23 -14.78 30.99
CA PHE A 474 -22.79 -16.14 30.95
C PHE A 474 -22.00 -17.10 30.05
N SER A 475 -21.19 -16.58 29.13
CA SER A 475 -20.33 -17.36 28.22
C SER A 475 -18.93 -17.63 28.78
N GLY A 476 -18.69 -17.37 30.07
CA GLY A 476 -17.38 -17.61 30.73
C GLY A 476 -16.54 -16.35 30.95
N GLY A 477 -17.08 -15.16 30.67
CA GLY A 477 -16.40 -13.88 30.87
C GLY A 477 -15.70 -13.35 29.60
N PRO A 478 -15.26 -12.08 29.62
CA PRO A 478 -14.75 -11.42 28.42
C PRO A 478 -13.29 -11.78 28.11
N ASN A 479 -12.97 -11.86 26.83
CA ASN A 479 -11.58 -11.79 26.36
C ASN A 479 -11.06 -10.34 26.29
N TRP A 480 -9.83 -10.14 25.82
CA TRP A 480 -9.23 -8.81 25.72
C TRP A 480 -9.98 -7.90 24.75
N PHE A 481 -10.31 -8.37 23.54
CA PHE A 481 -11.07 -7.62 22.54
C PHE A 481 -12.44 -7.17 23.09
N GLN A 482 -13.19 -8.07 23.71
CA GLN A 482 -14.49 -7.74 24.30
C GLN A 482 -14.40 -6.76 25.46
N SER A 483 -13.27 -6.75 26.18
CA SER A 483 -13.01 -5.86 27.31
C SER A 483 -12.48 -4.49 26.90
N GLN A 484 -11.54 -4.44 25.96
CA GLN A 484 -10.74 -3.24 25.64
C GLN A 484 -10.99 -2.70 24.21
N GLY A 485 -11.72 -3.44 23.38
CA GLY A 485 -11.97 -3.13 21.97
C GLY A 485 -10.75 -3.43 21.08
N PHE A 486 -10.82 -3.01 19.83
CA PHE A 486 -9.82 -3.34 18.80
C PHE A 486 -8.58 -2.42 18.88
N GLY A 487 -7.74 -2.59 19.90
CA GLY A 487 -6.63 -1.67 20.18
C GLY A 487 -5.34 -1.88 19.38
N HIS A 488 -5.13 -3.06 18.78
CA HIS A 488 -3.91 -3.42 18.07
C HIS A 488 -4.13 -4.54 17.05
N VAL A 489 -3.19 -4.72 16.13
CA VAL A 489 -3.29 -5.66 15.00
C VAL A 489 -3.52 -7.11 15.42
N GLY A 490 -3.00 -7.50 16.59
CA GLY A 490 -3.08 -8.87 17.10
C GLY A 490 -4.50 -9.34 17.43
N LEU A 491 -5.48 -8.44 17.44
CA LEU A 491 -6.88 -8.74 17.78
C LEU A 491 -7.76 -9.10 16.57
N PHE A 492 -7.20 -9.16 15.34
CA PHE A 492 -7.98 -9.60 14.17
C PHE A 492 -8.63 -10.98 14.36
N PRO A 493 -7.94 -12.00 14.92
CA PRO A 493 -8.55 -13.31 15.15
C PRO A 493 -9.71 -13.24 16.15
N GLU A 494 -9.57 -12.44 17.21
CA GLU A 494 -10.64 -12.19 18.17
C GLU A 494 -11.80 -11.42 17.56
N LEU A 495 -11.57 -10.48 16.64
CA LEU A 495 -12.62 -9.82 15.89
C LEU A 495 -13.41 -10.82 15.04
N MET A 496 -12.74 -11.70 14.28
CA MET A 496 -13.39 -12.74 13.49
C MET A 496 -14.24 -13.69 14.37
N ALA A 497 -13.69 -14.12 15.50
CA ALA A 497 -14.42 -14.93 16.47
C ALA A 497 -15.62 -14.18 17.07
N ASP A 498 -15.48 -12.88 17.35
CA ASP A 498 -16.54 -12.06 17.91
C ASP A 498 -17.68 -11.81 16.92
N LEU A 499 -17.36 -11.62 15.63
CA LEU A 499 -18.36 -11.53 14.55
C LEU A 499 -19.21 -12.80 14.45
N ALA A 500 -18.57 -13.98 14.53
CA ALA A 500 -19.30 -15.24 14.63
C ALA A 500 -20.15 -15.33 15.92
N ALA A 501 -19.61 -14.89 17.06
CA ALA A 501 -20.32 -14.91 18.34
C ALA A 501 -21.54 -13.97 18.40
N VAL A 502 -21.52 -12.85 17.67
CA VAL A 502 -22.69 -11.96 17.50
C VAL A 502 -23.64 -12.41 16.38
N GLN A 503 -23.43 -13.62 15.85
CA GLN A 503 -24.28 -14.33 14.90
C GLN A 503 -24.25 -13.77 13.47
N VAL A 504 -23.11 -13.19 13.05
CA VAL A 504 -22.91 -12.91 11.62
C VAL A 504 -22.96 -14.24 10.85
N PRO A 505 -23.83 -14.38 9.82
CA PRO A 505 -23.92 -15.62 9.07
C PRO A 505 -22.61 -15.98 8.37
N ALA A 506 -22.30 -17.28 8.27
CA ALA A 506 -21.08 -17.78 7.65
C ALA A 506 -20.91 -17.27 6.21
N THR A 507 -22.00 -17.14 5.45
CA THR A 507 -21.98 -16.58 4.09
C THR A 507 -21.37 -15.19 3.99
N TYR A 508 -21.46 -14.36 5.04
CA TYR A 508 -20.83 -13.05 5.10
C TYR A 508 -19.39 -13.11 5.64
N LEU A 509 -19.14 -13.98 6.62
CA LEU A 509 -17.79 -14.19 7.17
C LEU A 509 -16.84 -14.81 6.13
N ASP A 510 -17.36 -15.63 5.22
CA ASP A 510 -16.61 -16.27 4.16
C ASP A 510 -15.98 -15.25 3.20
N HIS A 511 -16.63 -14.10 2.95
CA HIS A 511 -16.03 -13.01 2.17
C HIS A 511 -14.76 -12.47 2.85
N LEU A 512 -14.76 -12.33 4.17
CA LEU A 512 -13.55 -11.93 4.91
C LEU A 512 -12.51 -13.06 4.88
N ASN A 513 -12.92 -14.30 5.18
CA ASN A 513 -12.03 -15.48 5.20
C ASN A 513 -11.38 -15.79 3.84
N GLN A 514 -11.93 -15.31 2.73
CA GLN A 514 -11.41 -15.50 1.37
C GLN A 514 -10.83 -14.21 0.79
N SER A 515 -10.80 -13.12 1.56
CA SER A 515 -10.41 -11.80 1.07
C SER A 515 -8.94 -11.73 0.62
N ALA A 516 -8.05 -12.57 1.16
CA ALA A 516 -6.67 -12.67 0.68
C ALA A 516 -6.59 -13.24 -0.74
N GLU A 517 -7.33 -14.33 -1.04
CA GLU A 517 -7.42 -14.88 -2.40
C GLU A 517 -8.04 -13.86 -3.36
N THR A 518 -9.10 -13.16 -2.95
CA THR A 518 -9.74 -12.13 -3.75
C THR A 518 -8.78 -10.99 -4.09
N PHE A 519 -8.00 -10.51 -3.11
CA PHE A 519 -6.96 -9.50 -3.33
C PHE A 519 -5.89 -9.97 -4.32
N LEU A 520 -5.42 -11.21 -4.19
CA LEU A 520 -4.43 -11.79 -5.11
C LEU A 520 -4.94 -11.84 -6.55
N ARG A 521 -6.20 -12.25 -6.75
CA ARG A 521 -6.83 -12.26 -8.09
C ARG A 521 -6.97 -10.87 -8.69
N ILE A 522 -7.32 -9.88 -7.86
CA ILE A 522 -7.38 -8.47 -8.27
C ILE A 522 -5.98 -8.00 -8.70
N TRP A 523 -4.94 -8.35 -7.94
CA TRP A 523 -3.57 -7.99 -8.29
C TRP A 523 -3.07 -8.71 -9.55
N GLU A 524 -3.35 -10.01 -9.70
CA GLU A 524 -3.06 -10.79 -10.92
C GLU A 524 -3.74 -10.18 -12.14
N ARG A 525 -5.00 -9.77 -12.01
CA ARG A 525 -5.74 -9.09 -13.08
C ARG A 525 -5.06 -7.76 -13.43
N SER A 526 -4.71 -6.94 -12.45
CA SER A 526 -3.97 -5.68 -12.67
C SER A 526 -2.67 -5.92 -13.44
N GLU A 527 -1.86 -6.92 -13.06
CA GLU A 527 -0.63 -7.25 -13.77
C GLU A 527 -0.87 -7.81 -15.19
N SER A 528 -1.93 -8.61 -15.38
CA SER A 528 -2.30 -9.13 -16.71
C SER A 528 -2.78 -8.04 -17.68
N LEU A 529 -3.30 -6.93 -17.14
CA LEU A 529 -3.77 -5.75 -17.87
C LEU A 529 -2.70 -4.65 -17.95
N ALA A 530 -1.53 -4.90 -17.36
CA ALA A 530 -0.37 -4.07 -17.55
C ALA A 530 -0.08 -4.04 -19.05
N VAL A 531 -0.01 -2.83 -19.58
CA VAL A 531 0.46 -2.64 -20.95
C VAL A 531 1.95 -2.45 -20.79
N PRO A 532 2.80 -3.49 -21.07
CA PRO A 532 4.20 -3.19 -21.32
C PRO A 532 4.19 -2.05 -22.33
N PRO A 533 4.98 -1.00 -22.09
CA PRO A 533 4.79 0.24 -22.83
C PRO A 533 4.75 -0.11 -24.33
N SER A 534 3.80 0.49 -25.06
CA SER A 534 3.13 -0.09 -26.23
C SER A 534 4.00 -0.81 -27.28
N GLY A 535 3.56 -2.01 -27.69
CA GLY A 535 3.96 -2.75 -28.91
C GLY A 535 4.23 -4.25 -28.65
N VAL A 536 4.29 -5.08 -29.69
CA VAL A 536 4.94 -6.42 -29.57
C VAL A 536 6.42 -6.14 -29.41
N ASN A 537 7.08 -6.65 -28.36
CA ASN A 537 8.54 -6.53 -28.27
C ASN A 537 9.17 -7.39 -29.39
N LEU A 538 9.53 -6.74 -30.49
CA LEU A 538 10.11 -7.33 -31.68
C LEU A 538 11.51 -7.90 -31.36
N ALA A 539 12.20 -7.38 -30.35
CA ALA A 539 13.53 -7.85 -29.96
C ALA A 539 13.55 -9.35 -29.60
N LEU A 540 12.45 -9.89 -29.08
CA LEU A 540 12.32 -11.31 -28.76
C LEU A 540 12.39 -12.24 -29.99
N GLN A 541 12.20 -11.68 -31.19
CA GLN A 541 12.30 -12.40 -32.46
C GLN A 541 13.67 -12.23 -33.13
N ALA A 542 14.55 -11.43 -32.53
CA ALA A 542 15.89 -11.18 -33.05
C ALA A 542 16.91 -12.20 -32.54
N THR A 543 17.99 -12.37 -33.29
CA THR A 543 19.23 -12.95 -32.75
C THR A 543 20.14 -11.82 -32.28
N ALA A 544 20.60 -11.88 -31.03
CA ALA A 544 21.53 -10.91 -30.49
C ALA A 544 22.99 -11.29 -30.75
N SER A 545 23.82 -10.32 -31.12
CA SER A 545 25.27 -10.44 -31.27
C SER A 545 25.97 -9.19 -30.75
N ALA A 546 27.29 -9.24 -30.56
CA ALA A 546 28.04 -8.08 -30.06
C ALA A 546 29.44 -8.00 -30.65
N SER A 547 29.99 -6.80 -30.67
CA SER A 547 31.39 -6.51 -31.04
C SER A 547 32.41 -7.22 -30.17
N SER A 548 32.12 -7.37 -28.88
CA SER A 548 32.88 -8.14 -27.91
C SER A 548 31.95 -8.58 -26.78
N THR A 549 32.43 -9.46 -25.89
CA THR A 549 31.69 -9.86 -24.70
C THR A 549 32.66 -10.21 -23.58
N PHE A 550 32.46 -9.65 -22.39
CA PHE A 550 33.28 -9.95 -21.23
C PHE A 550 32.94 -11.31 -20.62
N CYS A 551 33.96 -12.14 -20.39
CA CYS A 551 33.85 -13.40 -19.68
C CYS A 551 35.15 -13.69 -18.93
N SER A 552 35.04 -13.94 -17.62
CA SER A 552 36.16 -14.19 -16.71
C SER A 552 36.05 -15.52 -15.94
N GLY A 553 35.04 -16.33 -16.25
CA GLY A 553 34.79 -17.63 -15.63
C GLY A 553 34.51 -18.74 -16.66
N SER A 554 33.93 -19.85 -16.22
CA SER A 554 33.48 -20.95 -17.08
C SER A 554 32.15 -20.62 -17.78
N VAL A 555 32.00 -21.10 -19.01
CA VAL A 555 30.79 -20.91 -19.84
C VAL A 555 29.69 -21.91 -19.42
N PRO A 556 28.40 -21.53 -19.23
CA PRO A 556 27.81 -20.24 -18.86
C PRO A 556 27.72 -20.03 -17.32
N GLY A 557 27.77 -18.78 -16.84
CA GLY A 557 27.65 -18.48 -15.40
C GLY A 557 27.72 -16.97 -15.04
N PRO A 558 27.70 -16.61 -13.75
CA PRO A 558 27.63 -15.22 -13.27
C PRO A 558 28.75 -14.30 -13.77
N HIS A 559 29.89 -14.87 -14.15
CA HIS A 559 31.09 -14.14 -14.59
C HIS A 559 31.32 -14.17 -16.11
N CYS A 560 30.37 -14.72 -16.88
CA CYS A 560 30.42 -14.76 -18.34
C CYS A 560 29.12 -14.21 -18.93
N TYR A 561 29.23 -13.02 -19.48
CA TYR A 561 28.12 -12.27 -20.07
C TYR A 561 27.79 -12.85 -21.44
N SER A 562 26.59 -12.53 -21.95
CA SER A 562 26.16 -13.00 -23.26
C SER A 562 25.30 -11.95 -23.95
N PRO A 563 25.49 -11.70 -25.25
CA PRO A 563 24.60 -10.83 -26.01
C PRO A 563 23.16 -11.35 -26.00
N ALA A 564 22.94 -12.66 -25.90
CA ALA A 564 21.60 -13.25 -25.85
C ALA A 564 20.78 -12.86 -24.60
N ARG A 565 21.40 -12.20 -23.60
CA ARG A 565 20.67 -11.66 -22.45
C ARG A 565 19.88 -10.40 -22.76
N VAL A 566 20.31 -9.64 -23.76
CA VAL A 566 19.70 -8.33 -24.04
C VAL A 566 18.35 -8.41 -24.73
N ASN A 567 17.86 -9.60 -25.07
CA ASN A 567 16.57 -9.79 -25.71
C ASN A 567 15.89 -11.09 -25.28
N ASP A 568 16.12 -11.51 -24.02
CA ASP A 568 15.52 -12.72 -23.47
C ASP A 568 14.17 -12.46 -22.77
N GLY A 569 13.72 -11.19 -22.76
CA GLY A 569 12.47 -10.75 -22.16
C GLY A 569 12.57 -10.49 -20.66
N SER A 570 13.76 -10.65 -20.07
CA SER A 570 14.02 -10.35 -18.66
C SER A 570 14.36 -8.87 -18.47
N ARG A 571 13.45 -8.11 -17.86
CA ARG A 571 13.70 -6.70 -17.45
C ARG A 571 14.56 -6.57 -16.18
N SER A 572 15.28 -7.63 -15.80
CA SER A 572 16.20 -7.62 -14.66
C SER A 572 17.21 -6.48 -14.84
N THR A 573 17.55 -5.79 -13.76
CA THR A 573 18.64 -4.80 -13.74
C THR A 573 19.80 -5.27 -12.86
N LEU A 574 19.83 -6.56 -12.53
CA LEU A 574 20.86 -7.17 -11.70
C LEU A 574 22.21 -7.20 -12.41
N LEU A 575 23.28 -7.12 -11.63
CA LEU A 575 24.65 -7.24 -12.11
C LEU A 575 25.01 -8.70 -12.31
N GLY A 576 25.49 -9.06 -13.51
CA GLY A 576 26.13 -10.34 -13.77
C GLY A 576 25.79 -10.93 -15.13
N GLY A 577 26.56 -11.93 -15.55
CA GLY A 577 26.41 -12.59 -16.85
C GLY A 577 25.15 -13.46 -17.00
N LEU A 578 24.43 -13.72 -15.92
CA LEU A 578 23.12 -14.37 -15.96
C LEU A 578 22.00 -13.41 -16.41
N ASP A 579 22.21 -12.10 -16.26
CA ASP A 579 21.18 -11.07 -16.44
C ASP A 579 21.53 -10.03 -17.52
N SER A 580 22.73 -10.06 -18.10
CA SER A 580 23.18 -8.98 -18.98
C SER A 580 24.27 -9.35 -19.98
N TRP A 581 24.45 -8.46 -20.95
CA TRP A 581 25.66 -8.34 -21.78
C TRP A 581 26.57 -7.24 -21.22
N ALA A 582 27.88 -7.45 -21.33
CA ALA A 582 28.90 -6.44 -21.08
C ALA A 582 30.01 -6.52 -22.12
N ASN A 583 30.56 -5.38 -22.55
CA ASN A 583 31.71 -5.34 -23.45
C ASN A 583 33.00 -5.82 -22.77
N ASP A 584 33.95 -6.31 -23.57
CA ASP A 584 35.35 -6.47 -23.16
C ASP A 584 36.01 -5.09 -22.99
N ALA A 585 36.33 -4.72 -21.75
CA ALA A 585 36.94 -3.43 -21.45
C ALA A 585 38.39 -3.28 -21.97
N ASN A 586 39.01 -4.35 -22.49
CA ASN A 586 40.30 -4.26 -23.15
C ASN A 586 40.20 -3.69 -24.58
N GLN A 587 38.99 -3.55 -25.12
CA GLN A 587 38.73 -2.94 -26.42
C GLN A 587 38.22 -1.50 -26.25
N PRO A 588 38.59 -0.56 -27.13
CA PRO A 588 38.15 0.83 -27.01
C PRO A 588 36.63 0.95 -27.24
N LEU A 589 36.00 1.90 -26.54
CA LEU A 589 34.64 2.34 -26.84
C LEU A 589 34.65 3.27 -28.09
N PRO A 590 33.56 3.34 -28.87
CA PRO A 590 32.29 2.67 -28.64
C PRO A 590 32.30 1.19 -29.01
N GLN A 591 31.58 0.40 -28.23
CA GLN A 591 31.32 -1.01 -28.51
C GLN A 591 29.81 -1.25 -28.61
N TRP A 592 29.42 -2.20 -29.44
CA TRP A 592 28.02 -2.44 -29.78
C TRP A 592 27.52 -3.82 -29.40
N VAL A 593 26.23 -3.86 -29.08
CA VAL A 593 25.36 -5.04 -29.10
C VAL A 593 24.25 -4.80 -30.12
N GLU A 594 23.89 -5.83 -30.87
CA GLU A 594 23.05 -5.75 -32.07
C GLU A 594 21.98 -6.84 -32.06
N LEU A 595 20.78 -6.46 -32.49
CA LEU A 595 19.65 -7.33 -32.77
C LEU A 595 19.50 -7.49 -34.29
N THR A 596 19.41 -8.74 -34.76
CA THR A 596 19.19 -9.07 -36.18
C THR A 596 17.92 -9.90 -36.36
N TRP A 597 17.06 -9.49 -37.28
CA TRP A 597 15.83 -10.20 -37.67
C TRP A 597 15.98 -10.88 -39.04
N SER A 598 15.29 -11.99 -39.24
CA SER A 598 15.24 -12.70 -40.54
C SER A 598 14.43 -11.95 -41.60
N THR A 599 13.51 -11.08 -41.18
CA THR A 599 12.66 -10.25 -42.04
C THR A 599 12.64 -8.82 -41.51
N PRO A 600 12.46 -7.80 -42.36
CA PRO A 600 12.35 -6.42 -41.89
C PRO A 600 11.22 -6.27 -40.87
N VAL A 601 11.51 -5.58 -39.77
CA VAL A 601 10.57 -5.18 -38.74
C VAL A 601 10.31 -3.68 -38.83
N ASN A 602 9.08 -3.27 -38.51
CA ASN A 602 8.73 -1.86 -38.39
C ASN A 602 8.83 -1.47 -36.92
N ALA A 603 9.70 -0.51 -36.61
CA ALA A 603 9.94 -0.06 -35.25
C ALA A 603 9.81 1.45 -35.16
N SER A 604 9.22 1.93 -34.07
CA SER A 604 9.03 3.36 -33.74
C SER A 604 9.48 3.69 -32.32
N ARG A 605 10.01 2.70 -31.59
CA ARG A 605 10.44 2.84 -30.21
C ARG A 605 11.50 1.81 -29.82
N VAL A 606 12.38 2.22 -28.92
CA VAL A 606 13.37 1.34 -28.27
C VAL A 606 13.43 1.66 -26.78
N ASP A 607 13.47 0.61 -25.97
CA ASP A 607 13.68 0.69 -24.53
C ASP A 607 14.98 0.01 -24.16
N LEU A 608 15.71 0.58 -23.21
CA LEU A 608 16.99 0.08 -22.75
C LEU A 608 16.98 -0.05 -21.23
N TYR A 609 17.26 -1.27 -20.76
CA TYR A 609 17.50 -1.60 -19.37
C TYR A 609 19.00 -1.85 -19.20
N THR A 610 19.58 -1.23 -18.18
CA THR A 610 21.00 -1.30 -17.84
C THR A 610 21.16 -1.74 -16.38
N THR A 611 22.38 -2.06 -16.00
CA THR A 611 22.67 -2.62 -14.68
C THR A 611 22.58 -1.56 -13.59
N SER A 612 21.83 -1.84 -12.53
CA SER A 612 21.71 -0.94 -11.37
C SER A 612 23.06 -0.65 -10.71
N GLY A 613 23.38 0.63 -10.53
CA GLY A 613 24.67 1.10 -10.02
C GLY A 613 25.79 1.14 -11.07
N TYR A 614 25.52 0.67 -12.29
CA TYR A 614 26.45 0.68 -13.42
C TYR A 614 25.75 1.16 -14.70
N GLU A 615 24.93 2.20 -14.58
CA GLU A 615 24.15 2.78 -15.65
C GLU A 615 25.05 3.22 -16.82
N VAL A 616 24.64 2.92 -18.05
CA VAL A 616 25.40 3.34 -19.24
C VAL A 616 25.30 4.86 -19.38
N GLY A 617 26.45 5.55 -19.35
CA GLY A 617 26.51 7.01 -19.33
C GLY A 617 26.22 7.69 -20.67
N ALA A 618 26.57 7.05 -21.79
CA ALA A 618 26.26 7.55 -23.12
C ALA A 618 26.16 6.41 -24.13
N TYR A 619 25.21 6.50 -25.05
CA TYR A 619 25.02 5.52 -26.11
C TYR A 619 24.32 6.12 -27.34
N ASP A 620 24.49 5.47 -28.47
CA ASP A 620 23.77 5.75 -29.71
C ASP A 620 22.96 4.52 -30.12
N VAL A 621 21.74 4.71 -30.63
CA VAL A 621 20.99 3.63 -31.28
C VAL A 621 20.96 3.90 -32.78
N GLU A 622 21.36 2.89 -33.55
CA GLU A 622 21.44 2.95 -35.00
C GLU A 622 20.64 1.81 -35.62
N TYR A 623 20.12 2.03 -36.82
CA TYR A 623 19.41 1.02 -37.60
C TYR A 623 20.07 0.83 -38.97
N TRP A 624 19.91 -0.37 -39.52
CA TRP A 624 20.44 -0.71 -40.84
C TRP A 624 19.48 -0.28 -41.95
N THR A 625 19.96 0.51 -42.91
CA THR A 625 19.16 1.01 -44.04
C THR A 625 19.10 0.05 -45.22
N GLY A 626 19.79 -1.09 -45.14
CA GLY A 626 20.06 -1.98 -46.28
C GLY A 626 21.45 -1.77 -46.90
N ALA A 627 22.02 -0.57 -46.77
CA ALA A 627 23.35 -0.22 -47.32
C ALA A 627 24.36 0.28 -46.27
N GLY A 628 23.87 0.77 -45.11
CA GLY A 628 24.71 1.31 -44.06
C GLY A 628 23.95 1.51 -42.75
N TRP A 629 24.67 1.92 -41.71
CA TRP A 629 24.08 2.32 -40.43
C TRP A 629 23.64 3.78 -40.47
N ALA A 630 22.42 4.05 -40.00
CA ALA A 630 21.89 5.39 -39.82
C ALA A 630 21.53 5.64 -38.35
N PRO A 631 21.71 6.87 -37.83
CA PRO A 631 21.34 7.20 -36.46
C PRO A 631 19.82 7.19 -36.27
N TRP A 632 19.37 6.62 -35.16
CA TRP A 632 17.97 6.70 -34.73
C TRP A 632 17.81 7.64 -33.54
N LEU A 633 18.69 7.52 -32.55
CA LEU A 633 18.77 8.42 -31.39
C LEU A 633 20.16 8.43 -30.76
N SER A 634 20.46 9.47 -29.98
CA SER A 634 21.70 9.62 -29.22
C SER A 634 21.39 10.07 -27.80
N VAL A 635 22.05 9.45 -26.83
CA VAL A 635 21.94 9.79 -25.40
C VAL A 635 23.31 10.07 -24.81
N THR A 636 23.39 11.10 -23.98
CA THR A 636 24.56 11.49 -23.19
C THR A 636 24.13 11.80 -21.76
N GLY A 637 25.05 11.65 -20.80
CA GLY A 637 24.82 11.98 -19.40
C GLY A 637 23.72 11.12 -18.75
N ASN A 638 23.50 9.90 -19.21
CA ASN A 638 22.49 9.03 -18.64
C ASN A 638 22.92 8.49 -17.26
N THR A 639 22.02 8.64 -16.29
CA THR A 639 22.16 8.13 -14.92
C THR A 639 21.01 7.21 -14.52
N SER A 640 20.13 6.85 -15.47
CA SER A 640 18.98 5.99 -15.22
C SER A 640 19.25 4.56 -15.67
N VAL A 641 18.80 3.60 -14.86
CA VAL A 641 18.83 2.16 -15.16
C VAL A 641 17.90 1.79 -16.32
N PHE A 642 16.84 2.58 -16.54
CA PHE A 642 15.86 2.37 -17.59
C PHE A 642 15.65 3.65 -18.39
N ARG A 643 15.60 3.53 -19.72
CA ARG A 643 15.21 4.60 -20.63
C ARG A 643 14.27 4.04 -21.69
N SER A 644 13.12 4.69 -21.84
CA SER A 644 12.18 4.46 -22.93
C SER A 644 12.27 5.61 -23.92
N HIS A 645 12.29 5.28 -25.21
CA HIS A 645 12.35 6.26 -26.30
C HIS A 645 11.15 6.10 -27.23
N PRO A 646 9.93 6.50 -26.81
CA PRO A 646 8.74 6.43 -27.65
C PRO A 646 8.72 7.54 -28.71
N GLY A 647 7.94 7.33 -29.78
CA GLY A 647 7.67 8.36 -30.78
C GLY A 647 8.86 8.68 -31.70
N LEU A 648 9.79 7.74 -31.85
CA LEU A 648 10.86 7.86 -32.84
C LEU A 648 10.25 7.74 -34.25
N PRO A 649 10.91 8.32 -35.27
CA PRO A 649 10.51 8.10 -36.66
C PRO A 649 10.42 6.59 -36.95
N THR A 650 9.30 6.16 -37.52
CA THR A 650 9.10 4.75 -37.86
C THR A 650 10.13 4.33 -38.91
N ILE A 651 10.90 3.31 -38.59
CA ILE A 651 11.90 2.69 -39.47
C ILE A 651 11.43 1.30 -39.88
N SER A 652 11.85 0.84 -41.05
CA SER A 652 11.74 -0.56 -41.47
C SER A 652 13.15 -1.12 -41.64
N THR A 653 13.54 -2.10 -40.83
CA THR A 653 14.93 -2.57 -40.78
C THR A 653 15.05 -4.04 -40.41
N THR A 654 16.16 -4.67 -40.79
CA THR A 654 16.52 -6.02 -40.35
C THR A 654 17.51 -6.02 -39.19
N ARG A 655 18.08 -4.87 -38.81
CA ARG A 655 19.11 -4.78 -37.77
C ARG A 655 19.05 -3.46 -37.00
N ILE A 656 19.17 -3.55 -35.69
CA ILE A 656 19.31 -2.40 -34.78
C ILE A 656 20.50 -2.68 -33.88
N ARG A 657 21.37 -1.68 -33.65
CA ARG A 657 22.47 -1.80 -32.69
C ARG A 657 22.49 -0.64 -31.71
N VAL A 658 22.95 -0.94 -30.50
CA VAL A 658 23.19 0.05 -29.45
C VAL A 658 24.69 0.17 -29.25
N LEU A 659 25.26 1.34 -29.54
CA LEU A 659 26.68 1.65 -29.37
C LEU A 659 26.87 2.33 -28.03
N GLY A 660 27.43 1.62 -27.05
CA GLY A 660 27.82 2.23 -25.79
C GLY A 660 29.07 3.08 -25.97
N ARG A 661 28.98 4.37 -25.68
CA ARG A 661 30.09 5.34 -25.76
C ARG A 661 30.79 5.56 -24.42
N SER A 662 30.08 5.43 -23.31
CA SER A 662 30.67 5.45 -21.98
C SER A 662 29.84 4.62 -21.00
N GLY A 663 30.53 3.94 -20.09
CA GLY A 663 29.93 3.29 -18.93
C GLY A 663 29.52 4.29 -17.83
N SER A 664 29.27 3.76 -16.64
CA SER A 664 28.93 4.57 -15.47
C SER A 664 30.13 5.38 -14.97
N ALA A 665 29.89 6.33 -14.06
CA ALA A 665 30.96 7.10 -13.42
C ALA A 665 31.97 6.21 -12.66
N ILE A 666 31.53 5.04 -12.17
CA ILE A 666 32.37 4.10 -11.42
C ILE A 666 33.16 3.19 -12.36
N GLN A 667 32.63 2.89 -13.55
CA GLN A 667 33.27 2.04 -14.55
C GLN A 667 33.07 2.58 -15.97
N PRO A 668 33.77 3.66 -16.35
CA PRO A 668 33.56 4.34 -17.63
C PRO A 668 33.92 3.49 -18.85
N GLY A 669 34.77 2.47 -18.69
CA GLY A 669 35.15 1.53 -19.76
C GLY A 669 34.19 0.34 -19.96
N TYR A 670 33.20 0.15 -19.09
CA TYR A 670 32.23 -0.93 -19.19
C TYR A 670 30.83 -0.42 -19.48
N VAL A 671 30.26 -0.88 -20.59
CA VAL A 671 28.87 -0.68 -21.00
C VAL A 671 28.14 -2.00 -20.73
N ARG A 672 27.00 -1.92 -20.04
CA ARG A 672 26.17 -3.08 -19.70
C ARG A 672 24.72 -2.84 -20.07
N PHE A 673 24.18 -3.74 -20.88
CA PHE A 673 22.76 -3.78 -21.20
C PHE A 673 22.19 -5.09 -20.68
N ASN A 674 21.11 -4.97 -19.92
CA ASN A 674 20.38 -6.11 -19.39
C ASN A 674 19.27 -6.52 -20.36
N GLU A 675 18.54 -5.57 -20.93
CA GLU A 675 17.46 -5.84 -21.90
C GLU A 675 17.33 -4.67 -22.87
N ILE A 676 17.01 -4.99 -24.12
CA ILE A 676 16.71 -4.08 -25.21
C ILE A 676 15.36 -4.51 -25.76
N GLU A 677 14.36 -3.65 -25.65
CA GLU A 677 13.05 -3.89 -26.24
C GLU A 677 12.84 -2.99 -27.45
N VAL A 678 12.24 -3.52 -28.51
CA VAL A 678 11.97 -2.79 -29.76
C VAL A 678 10.50 -2.93 -30.11
N TYR A 679 9.84 -1.81 -30.43
CA TYR A 679 8.39 -1.75 -30.62
C TYR A 679 7.97 -1.00 -31.88
#